data_AF-A0A6C0H3S2-F1
#
_entry.id   AF-A0A6C0H3S2-F1
#
_cell.length_a   1.000
_cell.length_b   1.000
_cell.length_c   1.000
_cell.angle_alpha   90.00
_cell.angle_beta   90.00
_cell.angle_gamma   90.00
#
_symmetry.space_group_name_H-M   'P 1'
#
loop_
_entity.id
_entity.type
_entity.pdbx_description
1 polymer ?
#
loop_
_entity_poly.entity_id
_entity_poly.type
_entity_poly.pdbx_seq_one_letter_code
_entity_poly.pdbx_strand_id
1 'polypeptide(L)'
;MDPEEGGTQDTLFDQLWNSDHIDENVLTMFFKRYREGNFQMRLHGHTILVNFINSGNYRLIVPAIRAIHPKNSINIFGLMTTSNWITIIGSMGYRPESDSFDRTAMQFPWNEDMVLSEETNIRERRYTCRVHDLLDIVRADPDLNPDPEERLQLQLQIIIARQLLSNLEENETEEGIRFLRGDMRGVRICDNDSLPHIIDYYFDPDRVLNDDPYTGTPIRYWDVREVTDLDSIFSYYSVADNTTVDLTYWDTRNVETMESTFEVPQTDQRFIDEGIPVYKINITGIENWNTSNVRMMASMFKSSSFDGDISRWDTSNVGVMCNMFEGALRFNGDLSRWNVELVDNMSFMFKGATSFTGNISEWKTINLVRMRFMFQNAIIFNSPLNWDTSNVIDMEGVFEGAEKFNQSLKSWKTSKVITMSSMFNKAFRFENGDISKWNVSNVTQMDKMFRGCLRFNCDISEWIVNNVTTMERMFEGARRFNCNISRWIVSRVNDMESMFHEAYIFNADISGWDVSNVTTMKQMFFLARRFNCNLTNWDVRQVTSMLSMFTASGFNSPLNWNVESLTSMSYMFEECVINSPLVFTNMERVRKLKGMFTNALHFNQQVEFHETTSLEDISEMFKGAISFDSPILFTDMSRVMYMNDMFENAYAFNQPINHWNVDNVRNMCQLFYNAHSFDQPLEGWNVDNVNNMYRMFSHAFKFNHPLEQWNVSNVRTMYEMFCNAKEFNQPLQSWYNRLHNVTSMEGMFSDANMFNQDLDGWQTFRVRNMNRMFEHAWSFNGSLTGWITSSCVNMSKMFYGAILFNQNVGAFDTSSVVNMSKMFFGAHNFVGNGIQGWDTSSCVNMSRMFFRATNFNQLLNNWDVRQVLNMKSMFAFVEHQHPITAWVLNPDVNTLGMFRQDNVHYIEDFSDYEEEEEDEEEEGEEEEEDEEGEEEEEEEGEEEEEEEEEEEEEGEEDGESGEEGEGEEEGEEDGESGEEGEGEEEGEEDGESGEEEGEEEGDGW
;
A
#
# COMPACT_ATOMS: atom_id res chain seq x y z
N MET A 1 12.16 20.07 45.61
CA MET A 1 11.66 20.92 46.70
C MET A 1 10.15 20.73 46.72
N ASP A 2 9.32 21.75 46.84
CA ASP A 2 7.86 21.60 46.91
C ASP A 2 7.21 21.06 45.61
N PRO A 3 5.99 20.50 45.69
CA PRO A 3 5.41 19.67 44.62
C PRO A 3 4.27 20.36 43.84
N GLU A 4 4.53 21.50 43.20
CA GLU A 4 3.57 22.14 42.26
C GLU A 4 4.14 22.39 40.85
N GLU A 5 5.27 21.75 40.50
CA GLU A 5 5.70 21.57 39.10
C GLU A 5 5.81 20.07 38.75
N GLY A 6 5.31 19.70 37.58
CA GLY A 6 5.00 18.32 37.17
C GLY A 6 6.18 17.44 36.74
N GLY A 7 7.24 17.33 37.55
CA GLY A 7 8.37 16.42 37.26
C GLY A 7 8.09 14.96 37.64
N THR A 8 8.26 14.01 36.70
CA THR A 8 8.29 12.57 37.02
C THR A 8 9.55 12.19 37.81
N GLN A 9 9.58 10.99 38.40
CA GLN A 9 10.69 10.54 39.27
C GLN A 9 12.06 10.52 38.55
N ASP A 10 12.07 10.44 37.22
CA ASP A 10 13.29 10.48 36.40
C ASP A 10 14.01 11.84 36.49
N THR A 11 13.28 12.94 36.66
CA THR A 11 13.84 14.30 36.67
C THR A 11 14.85 14.53 37.81
N LEU A 12 14.63 13.90 38.97
CA LEU A 12 15.57 13.95 40.11
C LEU A 12 16.80 13.04 39.89
N PHE A 13 16.68 12.05 39.00
CA PHE A 13 17.77 11.16 38.61
C PHE A 13 18.69 11.84 37.59
N ASP A 14 18.12 12.48 36.56
CA ASP A 14 18.87 13.21 35.53
C ASP A 14 19.61 14.43 36.10
N GLN A 15 19.04 15.14 37.07
CA GLN A 15 19.75 16.24 37.76
C GLN A 15 20.93 15.76 38.62
N LEU A 16 20.90 14.52 39.11
CA LEU A 16 22.04 13.88 39.80
C LEU A 16 23.06 13.29 38.83
N TRP A 17 22.62 12.85 37.65
CA TRP A 17 23.46 12.19 36.65
C TRP A 17 24.24 13.17 35.77
N ASN A 18 23.68 14.36 35.50
CA ASN A 18 24.35 15.43 34.74
C ASN A 18 25.20 16.37 35.64
N SER A 19 25.47 15.98 36.89
CA SER A 19 26.46 16.65 37.75
C SER A 19 27.86 16.13 37.43
N ASP A 20 28.79 17.04 37.07
CA ASP A 20 30.21 16.71 36.79
C ASP A 20 30.91 15.94 37.93
N HIS A 21 30.37 16.00 39.15
CA HIS A 21 30.80 15.19 40.29
C HIS A 21 29.62 14.45 40.92
N ILE A 22 29.71 13.11 40.96
CA ILE A 22 28.80 12.20 41.67
C ILE A 22 29.55 11.62 42.87
N ASP A 23 29.01 11.81 44.09
CA ASP A 23 29.62 11.29 45.32
C ASP A 23 29.32 9.79 45.48
N GLU A 24 30.39 8.98 45.61
CA GLU A 24 30.35 7.52 45.76
C GLU A 24 29.51 7.06 46.98
N ASN A 25 29.38 7.90 48.01
CA ASN A 25 28.55 7.63 49.19
C ASN A 25 27.05 7.71 48.89
N VAL A 26 26.62 8.56 47.95
CA VAL A 26 25.20 8.75 47.60
C VAL A 26 24.69 7.52 46.84
N LEU A 27 25.42 7.07 45.81
CA LEU A 27 25.16 5.80 45.13
C LEU A 27 25.17 4.62 46.12
N THR A 28 26.13 4.59 47.04
CA THR A 28 26.22 3.54 48.08
C THR A 28 25.02 3.56 49.05
N MET A 29 24.40 4.71 49.31
CA MET A 29 23.15 4.78 50.08
C MET A 29 21.93 4.35 49.28
N PHE A 30 21.87 4.68 47.99
CA PHE A 30 20.77 4.27 47.10
C PHE A 30 20.66 2.74 47.01
N PHE A 31 21.74 2.06 46.62
CA PHE A 31 21.76 0.60 46.51
C PHE A 31 21.69 -0.15 47.85
N LYS A 32 21.91 0.50 49.00
CA LYS A 32 21.68 -0.11 50.32
C LYS A 32 20.22 -0.19 50.73
N ARG A 33 19.33 0.59 50.11
CA ARG A 33 17.92 0.72 50.52
C ARG A 33 16.99 -0.29 49.84
N TYR A 34 17.36 -0.79 48.66
CA TYR A 34 16.63 -1.81 47.92
C TYR A 34 17.29 -3.18 48.10
N ARG A 35 16.62 -4.09 48.82
CA ARG A 35 17.00 -5.50 48.89
C ARG A 35 16.00 -6.33 48.12
N GLU A 36 16.52 -7.06 47.12
CA GLU A 36 15.83 -8.07 46.31
C GLU A 36 14.76 -7.50 45.36
N GLY A 37 14.99 -7.68 44.05
CA GLY A 37 14.12 -7.18 42.97
C GLY A 37 14.81 -7.18 41.61
N ASN A 38 14.03 -7.32 40.54
CA ASN A 38 14.46 -7.01 39.18
C ASN A 38 14.24 -5.52 38.90
N PHE A 39 15.21 -4.88 38.26
CA PHE A 39 15.07 -3.48 37.80
C PHE A 39 15.23 -3.40 36.29
N GLN A 40 14.40 -2.57 35.65
CA GLN A 40 14.63 -2.07 34.31
C GLN A 40 15.15 -0.64 34.37
N MET A 41 16.17 -0.34 33.58
CA MET A 41 16.65 1.03 33.33
C MET A 41 16.77 1.23 31.83
N ARG A 42 16.58 2.46 31.34
CA ARG A 42 16.78 2.81 29.92
C ARG A 42 17.99 3.70 29.75
N LEU A 43 18.83 3.39 28.76
CA LEU A 43 20.00 4.21 28.43
C LEU A 43 20.08 4.33 26.90
N HIS A 44 19.92 5.55 26.39
CA HIS A 44 19.98 5.88 24.95
C HIS A 44 19.18 4.89 24.07
N GLY A 45 17.89 4.70 24.41
CA GLY A 45 16.95 3.84 23.67
C GLY A 45 16.88 2.38 24.15
N HIS A 46 17.97 1.82 24.70
CA HIS A 46 18.01 0.42 25.13
C HIS A 46 17.51 0.22 26.57
N THR A 47 16.60 -0.75 26.77
CA THR A 47 16.14 -1.19 28.09
C THR A 47 17.03 -2.30 28.62
N ILE A 48 17.73 -2.05 29.72
CA ILE A 48 18.60 -3.02 30.41
C ILE A 48 17.82 -3.64 31.58
N LEU A 49 17.76 -4.97 31.62
CA LEU A 49 17.22 -5.76 32.73
C LEU A 49 18.36 -6.17 33.69
N VAL A 50 18.29 -5.73 34.95
CA VAL A 50 19.27 -6.08 35.98
C VAL A 50 18.60 -6.92 37.06
N ASN A 51 19.07 -8.17 37.22
CA ASN A 51 18.55 -9.15 38.16
C ASN A 51 19.57 -9.40 39.29
N PHE A 52 19.25 -8.97 40.51
CA PHE A 52 20.13 -9.10 41.67
C PHE A 52 19.91 -10.43 42.41
N ILE A 53 20.66 -11.47 42.02
CA ILE A 53 20.75 -12.73 42.78
C ILE A 53 21.88 -12.66 43.82
N ASN A 54 21.59 -13.20 45.00
CA ASN A 54 22.25 -12.88 46.27
C ASN A 54 23.70 -13.39 46.39
N SER A 55 24.69 -12.51 46.15
CA SER A 55 26.06 -12.68 46.64
C SER A 55 26.70 -11.34 47.03
N GLY A 56 27.21 -11.24 48.26
CA GLY A 56 27.60 -9.96 48.86
C GLY A 56 29.05 -9.56 48.61
N ASN A 57 29.37 -8.90 47.49
CA ASN A 57 30.68 -8.26 47.28
C ASN A 57 30.63 -7.03 46.34
N TYR A 58 30.07 -5.92 46.85
CA TYR A 58 29.94 -4.63 46.14
C TYR A 58 31.29 -3.90 46.00
N ARG A 59 32.23 -4.40 45.19
CA ARG A 59 33.56 -3.77 45.03
C ARG A 59 34.25 -3.89 43.66
N LEU A 60 33.57 -4.39 42.63
CA LEU A 60 34.17 -4.61 41.29
C LEU A 60 33.48 -3.89 40.11
N ILE A 61 32.38 -3.14 40.35
CA ILE A 61 31.61 -2.49 39.27
C ILE A 61 32.22 -1.13 38.86
N VAL A 62 32.74 -0.35 39.81
CA VAL A 62 33.29 1.00 39.56
C VAL A 62 34.50 1.03 38.60
N PRO A 63 35.46 0.08 38.64
CA PRO A 63 36.61 0.12 37.73
C PRO A 63 36.28 -0.12 36.25
N ALA A 64 35.23 -0.90 35.95
CA ALA A 64 34.91 -1.32 34.58
C ALA A 64 34.53 -0.15 33.66
N ILE A 65 33.91 0.90 34.22
CA ILE A 65 33.43 2.08 33.47
C ILE A 65 34.59 3.01 33.04
N ARG A 66 35.79 2.89 33.64
CA ARG A 66 36.96 3.73 33.32
C ARG A 66 37.89 3.18 32.23
N ALA A 67 37.52 2.09 31.55
CA ALA A 67 38.38 1.40 30.58
C ALA A 67 38.30 1.95 29.13
N ILE A 68 37.41 2.92 28.85
CA ILE A 68 37.19 3.53 27.54
C ILE A 68 37.07 5.04 27.77
N HIS A 69 38.01 5.94 27.45
CA HIS A 69 39.36 5.89 26.83
C HIS A 69 40.05 7.25 27.24
N PRO A 70 41.30 7.66 26.88
CA PRO A 70 42.36 7.05 26.06
C PRO A 70 43.80 7.16 26.67
N LYS A 71 44.83 7.00 25.82
CA LYS A 71 46.25 7.45 25.97
C LYS A 71 47.15 6.78 27.04
N ASN A 72 47.94 5.81 26.53
CA ASN A 72 49.35 5.51 26.88
C ASN A 72 49.75 5.04 28.30
N SER A 73 50.28 3.81 28.32
CA SER A 73 51.63 3.42 28.80
C SER A 73 51.78 2.46 30.00
N ILE A 74 52.57 1.39 29.75
CA ILE A 74 53.59 0.75 30.63
C ILE A 74 53.11 -0.17 31.80
N ASN A 75 53.23 -1.47 31.52
CA ASN A 75 53.84 -2.58 32.28
C ASN A 75 53.38 -3.09 33.68
N ILE A 76 52.98 -4.38 33.66
CA ILE A 76 53.44 -5.57 34.44
C ILE A 76 53.24 -5.60 36.00
N PHE A 77 52.94 -6.82 36.49
CA PHE A 77 52.83 -7.30 37.89
C PHE A 77 51.57 -6.84 38.66
N GLY A 78 50.60 -7.70 39.02
CA GLY A 78 50.44 -9.15 38.78
C GLY A 78 50.70 -10.01 40.02
N LEU A 79 49.69 -10.77 40.46
CA LEU A 79 49.76 -11.84 41.49
C LEU A 79 48.44 -12.66 41.47
N MET A 80 48.49 -13.92 41.00
CA MET A 80 47.64 -15.11 41.30
C MET A 80 46.08 -14.95 41.35
N THR A 81 45.23 -15.86 40.85
CA THR A 81 45.32 -17.32 40.63
C THR A 81 44.47 -17.75 39.41
N THR A 82 44.81 -18.84 38.72
CA THR A 82 44.06 -19.34 37.54
C THR A 82 43.85 -20.85 37.50
N SER A 83 42.62 -21.27 37.24
CA SER A 83 42.30 -22.48 36.48
C SER A 83 41.74 -22.07 35.11
N ASN A 84 41.74 -23.00 34.14
CA ASN A 84 41.11 -22.87 32.81
C ASN A 84 41.65 -21.78 31.86
N TRP A 85 42.85 -22.05 31.33
CA TRP A 85 43.08 -22.31 29.89
C TRP A 85 42.60 -21.33 28.79
N ILE A 86 43.59 -20.87 28.01
CA ILE A 86 43.67 -20.86 26.51
C ILE A 86 42.77 -19.87 25.73
N THR A 87 43.19 -19.23 24.62
CA THR A 87 44.47 -18.91 23.90
C THR A 87 44.06 -17.84 22.84
N ILE A 88 44.85 -16.91 22.27
CA ILE A 88 45.96 -16.93 21.26
C ILE A 88 46.57 -15.49 21.26
N ILE A 89 47.75 -15.10 20.75
CA ILE A 89 48.80 -15.68 19.89
C ILE A 89 50.18 -15.17 20.40
N GLY A 90 51.30 -15.85 20.10
CA GLY A 90 52.51 -15.09 19.69
C GLY A 90 53.84 -15.25 20.44
N SER A 91 54.47 -16.43 20.36
CA SER A 91 55.92 -16.60 20.09
C SER A 91 57.01 -16.44 21.19
N MET A 92 58.08 -17.22 20.99
CA MET A 92 59.47 -17.10 21.49
C MET A 92 59.80 -17.20 23.00
N GLY A 93 60.13 -18.43 23.45
CA GLY A 93 61.46 -18.66 24.05
C GLY A 93 61.64 -18.90 25.57
N TYR A 94 61.76 -20.18 25.93
CA TYR A 94 62.52 -20.72 27.08
C TYR A 94 61.95 -20.65 28.51
N ARG A 95 62.42 -21.58 29.37
CA ARG A 95 62.10 -21.77 30.81
C ARG A 95 63.19 -21.13 31.71
N PRO A 96 63.00 -21.01 33.04
CA PRO A 96 63.33 -22.14 33.95
C PRO A 96 62.41 -22.28 35.21
N GLU A 97 62.50 -23.46 35.87
CA GLU A 97 62.55 -23.75 37.34
C GLU A 97 61.70 -22.93 38.36
N SER A 98 61.14 -23.48 39.47
CA SER A 98 61.28 -24.78 40.16
C SER A 98 60.15 -24.98 41.22
N ASP A 99 60.07 -26.18 41.81
CA ASP A 99 59.64 -26.48 43.21
C ASP A 99 58.21 -26.12 43.71
N SER A 100 57.58 -26.87 44.64
CA SER A 100 57.88 -28.19 45.24
C SER A 100 56.72 -28.69 46.13
N PHE A 101 56.62 -30.01 46.34
CA PHE A 101 56.01 -30.73 47.49
C PHE A 101 54.47 -30.54 47.75
N ASP A 102 53.62 -31.53 48.06
CA ASP A 102 53.65 -32.91 48.62
C ASP A 102 52.86 -32.98 49.96
N ARG A 103 52.11 -34.07 50.18
CA ARG A 103 51.24 -34.42 51.36
C ARG A 103 49.97 -33.56 51.54
N THR A 104 48.81 -34.05 52.00
CA THR A 104 48.35 -35.37 52.53
C THR A 104 46.80 -35.41 52.46
N ALA A 105 46.05 -36.52 52.55
CA ALA A 105 46.33 -37.96 52.79
C ALA A 105 45.19 -38.86 52.23
N MET A 106 45.49 -40.15 52.03
CA MET A 106 44.64 -41.39 52.17
C MET A 106 43.10 -41.22 52.30
N GLN A 107 42.26 -42.05 51.64
CA GLN A 107 42.29 -43.53 51.70
C GLN A 107 41.32 -44.21 50.68
N PHE A 108 41.50 -45.52 50.45
CA PHE A 108 40.71 -46.47 49.61
C PHE A 108 40.90 -46.42 48.06
N PRO A 109 40.72 -47.56 47.33
CA PRO A 109 41.51 -47.84 46.12
C PRO A 109 40.70 -48.13 44.83
N TRP A 110 41.22 -47.67 43.68
CA TRP A 110 40.78 -48.04 42.32
C TRP A 110 41.99 -48.13 41.36
N ASN A 111 41.79 -48.76 40.19
CA ASN A 111 42.84 -49.31 39.31
C ASN A 111 43.82 -48.29 38.67
N GLU A 112 44.94 -48.82 38.18
CA GLU A 112 45.97 -48.12 37.40
C GLU A 112 45.57 -47.87 35.91
N ASP A 113 44.40 -48.34 35.47
CA ASP A 113 43.96 -48.36 34.05
C ASP A 113 43.47 -47.00 33.48
N MET A 114 43.65 -45.88 34.20
CA MET A 114 43.00 -44.59 33.87
C MET A 114 43.96 -43.41 33.61
N VAL A 115 45.20 -43.67 33.18
CA VAL A 115 46.22 -42.63 32.89
C VAL A 115 46.83 -42.77 31.47
N LEU A 116 46.19 -43.51 30.56
CA LEU A 116 46.71 -43.78 29.20
C LEU A 116 45.78 -43.40 28.04
N SER A 117 44.66 -42.70 28.29
CA SER A 117 43.65 -42.36 27.28
C SER A 117 43.72 -40.95 26.69
N GLU A 118 44.49 -40.02 27.28
CA GLU A 118 44.46 -38.59 26.88
C GLU A 118 45.68 -38.10 26.06
N GLU A 119 46.84 -38.78 26.06
CA GLU A 119 47.94 -38.41 25.15
C GLU A 119 47.71 -38.86 23.69
N THR A 120 46.89 -39.89 23.46
CA THR A 120 46.71 -40.55 22.16
C THR A 120 45.97 -39.66 21.16
N ASN A 121 44.80 -39.13 21.55
CA ASN A 121 43.89 -38.39 20.67
C ASN A 121 44.49 -37.07 20.09
N ILE A 122 45.51 -36.49 20.74
CA ILE A 122 46.20 -35.28 20.25
C ILE A 122 47.38 -35.62 19.33
N ARG A 123 47.95 -36.83 19.42
CA ARG A 123 49.04 -37.28 18.54
C ARG A 123 48.50 -37.80 17.20
N GLU A 124 47.59 -38.77 17.22
CA GLU A 124 47.12 -39.50 16.02
C GLU A 124 46.56 -38.56 14.94
N ARG A 125 45.68 -37.62 15.35
CA ARG A 125 45.00 -36.68 14.44
C ARG A 125 45.91 -35.62 13.82
N ARG A 126 47.11 -35.40 14.36
CA ARG A 126 48.15 -34.57 13.72
C ARG A 126 49.06 -35.36 12.79
N TYR A 127 49.03 -36.69 12.85
CA TYR A 127 49.75 -37.54 11.91
C TYR A 127 48.94 -37.82 10.66
N THR A 128 47.64 -38.12 10.70
CA THR A 128 46.84 -38.44 9.48
C THR A 128 47.01 -37.45 8.32
N CYS A 129 46.66 -36.17 8.50
CA CYS A 129 46.80 -35.16 7.43
C CYS A 129 48.26 -35.00 6.99
N ARG A 130 49.20 -34.86 7.95
CA ARG A 130 50.63 -34.71 7.65
C ARG A 130 51.24 -35.93 6.96
N VAL A 131 50.78 -37.14 7.28
CA VAL A 131 51.23 -38.37 6.63
C VAL A 131 50.77 -38.38 5.17
N HIS A 132 49.60 -37.83 4.87
CA HIS A 132 49.19 -37.62 3.48
C HIS A 132 50.02 -36.55 2.76
N ASP A 133 50.27 -35.38 3.37
CA ASP A 133 51.17 -34.37 2.79
C ASP A 133 52.59 -34.95 2.55
N LEU A 134 53.09 -35.75 3.50
CA LEU A 134 54.37 -36.46 3.41
C LEU A 134 54.34 -37.59 2.38
N LEU A 135 53.19 -38.23 2.12
CA LEU A 135 53.02 -39.21 1.05
C LEU A 135 53.04 -38.54 -0.33
N ASP A 136 52.44 -37.35 -0.48
CA ASP A 136 52.51 -36.57 -1.72
C ASP A 136 53.96 -36.10 -2.00
N ILE A 137 54.68 -35.64 -0.97
CA ILE A 137 56.14 -35.36 -1.04
C ILE A 137 56.96 -36.61 -1.42
N VAL A 138 56.52 -37.82 -1.03
CA VAL A 138 57.17 -39.10 -1.38
C VAL A 138 56.73 -39.63 -2.76
N ARG A 139 55.60 -39.15 -3.31
CA ARG A 139 55.08 -39.46 -4.65
C ARG A 139 55.63 -38.51 -5.74
N ALA A 140 56.07 -37.31 -5.37
CA ALA A 140 56.76 -36.39 -6.26
C ALA A 140 58.07 -36.99 -6.82
N ASP A 141 58.32 -36.82 -8.11
CA ASP A 141 59.49 -37.39 -8.79
C ASP A 141 60.77 -36.58 -8.46
N PRO A 142 61.79 -37.18 -7.82
CA PRO A 142 63.00 -36.49 -7.37
C PRO A 142 64.02 -36.18 -8.49
N ASP A 143 63.71 -36.50 -9.75
CA ASP A 143 64.52 -36.15 -10.93
C ASP A 143 63.95 -34.96 -11.76
N LEU A 144 62.84 -34.34 -11.32
CA LEU A 144 62.10 -33.34 -12.12
C LEU A 144 62.37 -31.84 -11.82
N ASN A 145 63.26 -31.48 -10.89
CA ASN A 145 63.70 -30.08 -10.67
C ASN A 145 65.24 -29.97 -10.50
N PRO A 146 65.95 -28.96 -11.08
CA PRO A 146 67.40 -29.02 -11.23
C PRO A 146 68.25 -28.21 -10.21
N ASP A 147 67.70 -27.81 -9.05
CA ASP A 147 68.49 -27.12 -8.00
C ASP A 147 69.10 -28.10 -6.96
N PRO A 148 70.42 -28.08 -6.70
CA PRO A 148 71.06 -28.95 -5.71
C PRO A 148 70.62 -28.73 -4.25
N GLU A 149 70.24 -27.52 -3.85
CA GLU A 149 69.98 -27.17 -2.45
C GLU A 149 68.53 -27.52 -2.05
N GLU A 150 67.57 -27.27 -2.94
CA GLU A 150 66.20 -27.81 -2.82
C GLU A 150 66.21 -29.34 -2.81
N ARG A 151 67.00 -29.97 -3.69
CA ARG A 151 67.07 -31.43 -3.80
C ARG A 151 67.58 -32.08 -2.51
N LEU A 152 68.45 -31.41 -1.76
CA LEU A 152 68.90 -31.87 -0.44
C LEU A 152 67.80 -31.71 0.63
N GLN A 153 67.04 -30.61 0.62
CA GLN A 153 65.89 -30.44 1.51
C GLN A 153 64.79 -31.47 1.23
N LEU A 154 64.43 -31.67 -0.04
CA LEU A 154 63.40 -32.63 -0.42
C LEU A 154 63.82 -34.06 -0.07
N GLN A 155 65.08 -34.43 -0.27
CA GLN A 155 65.60 -35.73 0.18
C GLN A 155 65.55 -35.89 1.71
N LEU A 156 65.89 -34.85 2.48
CA LEU A 156 65.75 -34.88 3.95
C LEU A 156 64.28 -35.02 4.38
N GLN A 157 63.36 -34.31 3.73
CA GLN A 157 61.91 -34.42 3.98
C GLN A 157 61.39 -35.83 3.63
N ILE A 158 61.78 -36.40 2.48
CA ILE A 158 61.44 -37.75 2.04
C ILE A 158 61.99 -38.82 2.99
N ILE A 159 63.20 -38.63 3.54
CA ILE A 159 63.78 -39.54 4.53
C ILE A 159 62.97 -39.47 5.84
N ILE A 160 62.68 -38.26 6.34
CA ILE A 160 61.87 -38.06 7.56
C ILE A 160 60.44 -38.61 7.37
N ALA A 161 59.82 -38.39 6.21
CA ALA A 161 58.52 -38.94 5.83
C ALA A 161 58.50 -40.48 5.94
N ARG A 162 59.43 -41.15 5.26
CA ARG A 162 59.56 -42.61 5.27
C ARG A 162 59.86 -43.17 6.65
N GLN A 163 60.62 -42.43 7.46
CA GLN A 163 61.03 -42.84 8.81
C GLN A 163 59.96 -42.54 9.89
N LEU A 164 58.95 -41.71 9.58
CA LEU A 164 57.72 -41.59 10.37
C LEU A 164 56.72 -42.69 9.97
N LEU A 165 56.51 -42.90 8.67
CA LEU A 165 55.66 -43.97 8.11
C LEU A 165 56.09 -45.39 8.54
N SER A 166 57.37 -45.61 8.82
CA SER A 166 57.89 -46.91 9.27
C SER A 166 57.58 -47.25 10.73
N ASN A 167 57.16 -46.28 11.55
CA ASN A 167 57.03 -46.44 13.01
C ASN A 167 55.58 -46.67 13.47
N LEU A 168 54.69 -46.99 12.53
CA LEU A 168 53.30 -47.41 12.80
C LEU A 168 53.31 -48.93 13.11
N GLU A 169 53.42 -49.29 14.39
CA GLU A 169 53.62 -50.69 14.84
C GLU A 169 52.31 -51.42 15.20
N GLU A 170 52.09 -52.55 14.48
CA GLU A 170 51.40 -53.82 14.82
C GLU A 170 50.01 -53.87 15.51
N ASN A 171 49.47 -52.81 16.12
CA ASN A 171 48.20 -52.85 16.88
C ASN A 171 46.95 -52.32 16.12
N GLU A 172 47.09 -51.84 14.88
CA GLU A 172 45.97 -51.43 14.03
C GLU A 172 45.48 -52.55 13.09
N THR A 173 44.25 -52.42 12.59
CA THR A 173 43.70 -53.31 11.57
C THR A 173 44.39 -53.09 10.20
N GLU A 174 44.41 -54.12 9.36
CA GLU A 174 45.01 -54.06 8.03
C GLU A 174 44.41 -52.94 7.16
N GLU A 175 43.14 -52.61 7.36
CA GLU A 175 42.43 -51.53 6.67
C GLU A 175 42.86 -50.14 7.16
N GLY A 176 43.04 -49.93 8.47
CA GLY A 176 43.58 -48.68 9.03
C GLY A 176 45.01 -48.40 8.53
N ILE A 177 45.86 -49.44 8.52
CA ILE A 177 47.23 -49.35 8.00
C ILE A 177 47.25 -49.04 6.49
N ARG A 178 46.26 -49.51 5.70
CA ARG A 178 46.13 -49.17 4.27
C ARG A 178 45.62 -47.75 4.04
N PHE A 179 44.69 -47.27 4.86
CA PHE A 179 44.22 -45.88 4.88
C PHE A 179 45.38 -44.91 5.17
N LEU A 180 46.11 -45.14 6.28
CA LEU A 180 47.26 -44.32 6.67
C LEU A 180 48.41 -44.33 5.64
N ARG A 181 48.53 -45.37 4.81
CA ARG A 181 49.54 -45.45 3.73
C ARG A 181 49.03 -44.93 2.38
N GLY A 182 47.75 -44.56 2.27
CA GLY A 182 47.13 -44.12 1.03
C GLY A 182 47.13 -45.18 -0.08
N ASP A 183 47.14 -46.48 0.28
CA ASP A 183 47.24 -47.60 -0.66
C ASP A 183 45.90 -48.35 -0.77
N MET A 184 44.89 -47.58 -1.17
CA MET A 184 43.47 -47.96 -1.13
C MET A 184 42.96 -48.56 -2.46
N ARG A 185 43.84 -48.84 -3.42
CA ARG A 185 43.46 -49.51 -4.66
C ARG A 185 42.82 -50.87 -4.36
N GLY A 186 41.54 -51.02 -4.73
CA GLY A 186 40.76 -52.24 -4.53
C GLY A 186 40.04 -52.36 -3.18
N VAL A 187 40.09 -51.36 -2.30
CA VAL A 187 39.07 -51.20 -1.24
C VAL A 187 37.91 -50.41 -1.86
N ARG A 188 36.67 -50.91 -1.73
CA ARG A 188 35.47 -50.17 -2.18
C ARG A 188 35.11 -49.07 -1.18
N ILE A 189 35.88 -47.99 -1.21
CA ILE A 189 35.41 -46.68 -0.77
C ILE A 189 34.50 -46.18 -1.89
N CYS A 190 33.29 -45.77 -1.52
CA CYS A 190 32.12 -45.62 -2.39
C CYS A 190 32.41 -45.12 -3.81
N ASP A 191 32.39 -46.03 -4.79
CA ASP A 191 32.13 -45.65 -6.19
C ASP A 191 30.77 -44.89 -6.21
N ASN A 192 30.65 -43.78 -6.96
CA ASN A 192 29.48 -42.87 -6.91
C ASN A 192 28.11 -43.57 -6.93
N ASP A 193 27.99 -44.65 -7.70
CA ASP A 193 26.77 -45.49 -7.82
C ASP A 193 26.31 -46.15 -6.49
N SER A 194 27.10 -46.05 -5.41
CA SER A 194 26.87 -46.76 -4.14
C SER A 194 26.42 -45.89 -2.96
N LEU A 195 26.44 -44.55 -3.07
CA LEU A 195 26.10 -43.65 -1.95
C LEU A 195 24.72 -43.90 -1.32
N PRO A 196 23.61 -44.02 -2.08
CA PRO A 196 22.26 -44.11 -1.50
C PRO A 196 22.08 -45.28 -0.52
N HIS A 197 22.66 -46.44 -0.84
CA HIS A 197 22.47 -47.66 -0.06
C HIS A 197 23.25 -47.74 1.26
N ILE A 198 24.17 -46.81 1.52
CA ILE A 198 24.86 -46.72 2.82
C ILE A 198 24.13 -45.76 3.75
N ILE A 199 23.50 -44.70 3.21
CA ILE A 199 22.64 -43.79 3.97
C ILE A 199 21.40 -44.57 4.48
N ASP A 200 20.69 -45.28 3.59
CA ASP A 200 19.51 -46.12 3.90
C ASP A 200 19.74 -47.14 5.03
N TYR A 201 20.98 -47.60 5.24
CA TYR A 201 21.29 -48.70 6.17
C TYR A 201 21.72 -48.23 7.58
N TYR A 202 21.99 -46.93 7.75
CA TYR A 202 22.40 -46.34 9.04
C TYR A 202 21.56 -45.14 9.48
N PHE A 203 20.83 -44.48 8.57
CA PHE A 203 19.88 -43.42 8.90
C PHE A 203 18.43 -43.92 8.77
N ASP A 204 17.90 -44.41 9.90
CA ASP A 204 16.46 -44.57 10.12
C ASP A 204 15.82 -43.16 10.19
N PRO A 205 14.93 -42.77 9.25
CA PRO A 205 14.45 -41.39 9.13
C PRO A 205 13.60 -40.91 10.31
N ASP A 206 13.10 -41.81 11.17
CA ASP A 206 12.40 -41.44 12.41
C ASP A 206 13.37 -41.14 13.58
N ARG A 207 14.69 -41.32 13.41
CA ARG A 207 15.70 -40.99 14.44
C ARG A 207 16.14 -39.52 14.38
N VAL A 208 15.36 -38.69 15.09
CA VAL A 208 15.69 -37.31 15.48
C VAL A 208 17.15 -37.14 15.93
N LEU A 209 17.76 -36.01 15.56
CA LEU A 209 19.06 -35.51 16.02
C LEU A 209 19.18 -35.46 17.56
N ASN A 210 19.60 -36.57 18.16
CA ASN A 210 20.21 -36.67 19.49
C ASN A 210 21.21 -37.84 19.44
N ASP A 211 22.24 -37.78 20.29
CA ASP A 211 23.41 -38.68 20.27
C ASP A 211 23.07 -40.17 20.09
N ASP A 212 23.87 -40.90 19.30
CA ASP A 212 23.92 -42.37 19.41
C ASP A 212 24.42 -42.73 20.82
N PRO A 213 23.58 -43.34 21.69
CA PRO A 213 23.94 -43.58 23.08
C PRO A 213 25.04 -44.64 23.28
N TYR A 214 25.50 -45.30 22.21
CA TYR A 214 26.42 -46.44 22.29
C TYR A 214 27.78 -46.24 21.61
N THR A 215 27.99 -45.20 20.80
CA THR A 215 29.31 -44.91 20.20
C THR A 215 29.88 -43.54 20.56
N GLY A 216 29.06 -42.53 20.87
CA GLY A 216 29.52 -41.20 21.30
C GLY A 216 30.51 -40.51 20.36
N THR A 217 30.58 -40.93 19.09
CA THR A 217 31.60 -40.47 18.12
C THR A 217 30.90 -39.72 16.99
N PRO A 218 30.96 -38.37 16.94
CA PRO A 218 30.42 -37.62 15.81
C PRO A 218 31.16 -38.00 14.53
N ILE A 219 30.44 -38.11 13.41
CA ILE A 219 31.00 -38.38 12.08
C ILE A 219 31.92 -37.20 11.72
N ARG A 220 33.25 -37.41 11.81
CA ARG A 220 34.24 -36.31 11.88
C ARG A 220 35.25 -36.25 10.73
N TYR A 221 35.28 -37.24 9.85
CA TYR A 221 36.22 -37.29 8.74
C TYR A 221 35.53 -37.92 7.51
N TRP A 222 35.32 -37.10 6.48
CA TRP A 222 35.10 -37.55 5.11
C TRP A 222 36.36 -37.18 4.32
N ASP A 223 36.88 -38.13 3.54
CA ASP A 223 38.05 -37.90 2.70
C ASP A 223 37.63 -37.30 1.36
N VAL A 224 37.36 -36.00 1.35
CA VAL A 224 36.84 -35.29 0.18
C VAL A 224 37.88 -35.03 -0.93
N ARG A 225 39.08 -35.64 -0.86
CA ARG A 225 40.14 -35.44 -1.86
C ARG A 225 39.84 -36.04 -3.23
N GLU A 226 38.99 -37.07 -3.31
CA GLU A 226 38.51 -37.63 -4.58
C GLU A 226 37.15 -37.00 -5.00
N VAL A 227 36.62 -36.06 -4.21
CA VAL A 227 35.33 -35.39 -4.48
C VAL A 227 35.56 -34.13 -5.31
N THR A 228 35.11 -34.17 -6.56
CA THR A 228 35.09 -32.99 -7.45
C THR A 228 33.83 -32.14 -7.27
N ASP A 229 32.81 -32.66 -6.61
CA ASP A 229 31.46 -32.09 -6.53
C ASP A 229 30.87 -32.25 -5.11
N LEU A 230 30.77 -31.15 -4.35
CA LEU A 230 30.28 -31.22 -2.96
C LEU A 230 28.76 -31.43 -2.87
N ASP A 231 28.02 -31.11 -3.92
CA ASP A 231 26.57 -31.24 -4.02
C ASP A 231 26.14 -32.70 -3.77
N SER A 232 26.94 -33.64 -4.27
CA SER A 232 26.81 -35.09 -4.04
C SER A 232 26.82 -35.51 -2.57
N ILE A 233 27.37 -34.68 -1.67
CA ILE A 233 27.41 -34.92 -0.22
C ILE A 233 26.19 -34.31 0.48
N PHE A 234 25.79 -33.08 0.11
CA PHE A 234 24.80 -32.30 0.87
C PHE A 234 23.37 -32.39 0.32
N SER A 235 23.17 -32.77 -0.94
CA SER A 235 21.86 -32.86 -1.62
C SER A 235 20.82 -33.78 -0.95
N TYR A 236 21.22 -34.64 -0.02
CA TYR A 236 20.33 -35.52 0.76
C TYR A 236 20.00 -35.03 2.18
N TYR A 237 20.59 -33.91 2.63
CA TYR A 237 20.51 -33.46 4.03
C TYR A 237 19.92 -32.06 4.16
N SER A 238 18.67 -31.96 4.64
CA SER A 238 18.16 -30.70 5.20
C SER A 238 18.92 -30.39 6.49
N VAL A 239 19.71 -29.32 6.48
CA VAL A 239 20.48 -28.91 7.66
C VAL A 239 19.52 -28.35 8.72
N ALA A 240 19.28 -29.13 9.76
CA ALA A 240 18.33 -28.80 10.82
C ALA A 240 18.78 -27.64 11.72
N ASP A 241 17.82 -27.03 12.42
CA ASP A 241 18.01 -25.88 13.30
C ASP A 241 19.21 -25.99 14.26
N ASN A 242 20.02 -24.93 14.33
CA ASN A 242 21.20 -24.79 15.18
C ASN A 242 22.32 -25.84 14.98
N THR A 243 22.29 -26.61 13.88
CA THR A 243 23.36 -27.57 13.58
C THR A 243 24.71 -26.84 13.41
N THR A 244 25.71 -27.28 14.18
CA THR A 244 27.11 -26.84 14.02
C THR A 244 27.88 -27.86 13.18
N VAL A 245 28.52 -27.41 12.11
CA VAL A 245 29.23 -28.24 11.15
C VAL A 245 30.74 -27.93 11.21
N ASP A 246 31.54 -28.88 11.67
CA ASP A 246 33.00 -28.75 11.79
C ASP A 246 33.68 -29.31 10.53
N LEU A 247 34.12 -28.41 9.65
CA LEU A 247 34.76 -28.69 8.36
C LEU A 247 36.28 -28.42 8.40
N THR A 248 36.85 -28.23 9.59
CA THR A 248 38.27 -27.81 9.83
C THR A 248 39.32 -28.76 9.25
N TYR A 249 38.94 -29.99 8.91
CA TYR A 249 39.83 -31.04 8.39
C TYR A 249 39.48 -31.49 6.96
N TRP A 250 38.59 -30.77 6.26
CA TRP A 250 38.22 -31.06 4.88
C TRP A 250 39.27 -30.50 3.90
N ASP A 251 39.74 -31.35 3.00
CA ASP A 251 40.76 -31.01 2.00
C ASP A 251 40.11 -30.82 0.62
N THR A 252 39.52 -29.65 0.43
CA THR A 252 38.72 -29.30 -0.77
C THR A 252 39.54 -29.03 -2.04
N ARG A 253 40.85 -29.34 -2.05
CA ARG A 253 41.78 -28.97 -3.14
C ARG A 253 41.41 -29.48 -4.54
N ASN A 254 40.56 -30.51 -4.64
CA ASN A 254 40.12 -31.11 -5.91
C ASN A 254 38.65 -30.82 -6.25
N VAL A 255 37.95 -30.00 -5.46
CA VAL A 255 36.56 -29.61 -5.72
C VAL A 255 36.50 -28.65 -6.90
N GLU A 256 35.69 -28.96 -7.90
CA GLU A 256 35.34 -28.08 -9.03
C GLU A 256 33.95 -27.44 -8.87
N THR A 257 33.00 -28.07 -8.15
CA THR A 257 31.63 -27.56 -7.94
C THR A 257 31.19 -27.52 -6.46
N MET A 258 30.51 -26.42 -6.12
CA MET A 258 29.91 -26.13 -4.81
C MET A 258 28.53 -25.46 -5.02
N GLU A 259 27.63 -26.12 -5.76
CA GLU A 259 26.26 -25.63 -6.00
C GLU A 259 25.30 -26.10 -4.88
N SER A 260 24.44 -25.19 -4.41
CA SER A 260 23.47 -25.40 -3.30
C SER A 260 24.01 -26.06 -2.01
N THR A 261 25.34 -26.08 -1.79
CA THR A 261 26.01 -26.93 -0.79
C THR A 261 25.55 -26.70 0.65
N PHE A 262 25.16 -25.46 0.97
CA PHE A 262 24.53 -25.07 2.24
C PHE A 262 23.23 -24.29 2.02
N GLU A 263 22.50 -24.61 0.93
CA GLU A 263 21.15 -24.08 0.71
C GLU A 263 20.18 -24.60 1.77
N VAL A 264 19.24 -23.75 2.19
CA VAL A 264 18.13 -24.10 3.09
C VAL A 264 16.83 -24.17 2.27
N PRO A 265 16.33 -25.37 1.91
CA PRO A 265 15.14 -25.52 1.06
C PRO A 265 13.89 -24.91 1.70
N GLN A 266 13.31 -23.90 1.04
CA GLN A 266 12.11 -23.21 1.53
C GLN A 266 10.84 -23.96 1.15
N THR A 267 10.01 -24.29 2.14
CA THR A 267 8.72 -24.99 1.95
C THR A 267 7.49 -24.08 1.95
N ASP A 268 7.67 -22.78 2.23
CA ASP A 268 6.60 -21.77 2.15
C ASP A 268 7.18 -20.43 1.68
N GLN A 269 6.54 -19.80 0.69
CA GLN A 269 7.06 -18.61 0.02
C GLN A 269 6.91 -17.33 0.86
N ARG A 270 6.11 -17.37 1.94
CA ARG A 270 5.75 -16.21 2.77
C ARG A 270 6.88 -15.70 3.68
N PHE A 271 7.94 -16.49 3.90
CA PHE A 271 9.02 -16.13 4.82
C PHE A 271 10.05 -15.11 4.28
N ILE A 272 10.02 -14.83 2.96
CA ILE A 272 10.93 -13.86 2.33
C ILE A 272 10.60 -12.42 2.76
N ASP A 273 9.32 -12.09 2.95
CA ASP A 273 8.86 -10.72 3.20
C ASP A 273 8.90 -10.29 4.68
N GLU A 274 8.78 -11.23 5.63
CA GLU A 274 8.79 -10.93 7.07
C GLU A 274 10.20 -10.87 7.70
N GLY A 275 11.25 -11.27 6.97
CA GLY A 275 12.64 -11.10 7.39
C GLY A 275 13.07 -11.90 8.63
N ILE A 276 12.42 -13.04 8.91
CA ILE A 276 12.73 -13.91 10.07
C ILE A 276 13.60 -15.09 9.62
N PRO A 277 14.94 -15.07 9.84
CA PRO A 277 15.78 -16.24 9.60
C PRO A 277 15.59 -17.25 10.74
N VAL A 278 14.88 -18.35 10.44
CA VAL A 278 14.64 -19.45 11.40
C VAL A 278 15.92 -20.27 11.63
N TYR A 279 16.54 -20.73 10.55
CA TYR A 279 17.61 -21.74 10.57
C TYR A 279 19.00 -21.12 10.77
N LYS A 280 19.58 -21.19 11.97
CA LYS A 280 21.02 -20.95 12.12
C LYS A 280 21.84 -22.20 11.76
N ILE A 281 22.60 -22.11 10.67
CA ILE A 281 23.73 -23.00 10.37
C ILE A 281 25.00 -22.34 10.94
N ASN A 282 25.79 -23.10 11.70
CA ASN A 282 27.04 -22.62 12.29
C ASN A 282 28.22 -23.44 11.73
N ILE A 283 28.89 -22.94 10.69
CA ILE A 283 29.99 -23.64 10.00
C ILE A 283 31.33 -23.15 10.53
N THR A 284 32.21 -24.06 10.92
CA THR A 284 33.58 -23.75 11.38
C THR A 284 34.63 -24.48 10.54
N GLY A 285 35.76 -23.83 10.25
CA GLY A 285 36.88 -24.42 9.51
C GLY A 285 36.86 -24.16 8.00
N ILE A 286 35.72 -23.69 7.48
CA ILE A 286 35.49 -23.36 6.06
C ILE A 286 36.39 -22.20 5.57
N GLU A 287 36.91 -21.39 6.50
CA GLU A 287 37.87 -20.30 6.25
C GLU A 287 39.27 -20.80 5.84
N ASN A 288 39.51 -22.11 5.92
CA ASN A 288 40.77 -22.77 5.54
C ASN A 288 40.65 -23.60 4.24
N TRP A 289 39.49 -23.60 3.59
CA TRP A 289 39.25 -24.37 2.36
C TRP A 289 40.10 -23.87 1.19
N ASN A 290 40.60 -24.81 0.37
CA ASN A 290 41.32 -24.48 -0.85
C ASN A 290 40.36 -24.47 -2.05
N THR A 291 39.76 -23.31 -2.31
CA THR A 291 38.81 -23.10 -3.41
C THR A 291 39.45 -22.88 -4.79
N SER A 292 40.78 -22.96 -4.92
CA SER A 292 41.49 -22.55 -6.15
C SER A 292 41.11 -23.33 -7.43
N ASN A 293 40.48 -24.51 -7.31
CA ASN A 293 39.98 -25.30 -8.45
C ASN A 293 38.47 -25.16 -8.69
N VAL A 294 37.73 -24.46 -7.81
CA VAL A 294 36.27 -24.32 -7.89
C VAL A 294 35.90 -23.42 -9.07
N ARG A 295 34.93 -23.87 -9.86
CA ARG A 295 34.40 -23.20 -11.05
C ARG A 295 32.96 -22.73 -10.89
N MET A 296 32.20 -23.30 -9.95
CA MET A 296 30.79 -22.97 -9.71
C MET A 296 30.48 -22.91 -8.21
N MET A 297 29.84 -21.81 -7.79
CA MET A 297 29.40 -21.55 -6.42
C MET A 297 27.91 -21.11 -6.38
N ALA A 298 27.11 -21.60 -7.33
CA ALA A 298 25.71 -21.21 -7.47
C ALA A 298 24.88 -21.61 -6.24
N SER A 299 23.99 -20.75 -5.74
CA SER A 299 23.10 -21.04 -4.61
C SER A 299 23.79 -21.48 -3.29
N MET A 300 25.12 -21.43 -3.18
CA MET A 300 25.89 -22.15 -2.14
C MET A 300 25.45 -21.88 -0.70
N PHE A 301 25.00 -20.66 -0.38
CA PHE A 301 24.52 -20.25 0.95
C PHE A 301 23.06 -19.74 0.91
N LYS A 302 22.28 -20.18 -0.08
CA LYS A 302 20.92 -19.71 -0.33
C LYS A 302 19.96 -19.99 0.83
N SER A 303 19.19 -18.99 1.22
CA SER A 303 18.28 -18.92 2.37
C SER A 303 18.95 -19.26 3.72
N SER A 304 20.28 -19.27 3.78
CA SER A 304 21.03 -19.61 5.00
C SER A 304 21.26 -18.40 5.91
N SER A 305 21.60 -18.66 7.17
CA SER A 305 22.03 -17.63 8.12
C SER A 305 23.53 -17.29 8.05
N PHE A 306 24.24 -17.69 7.00
CA PHE A 306 25.71 -17.80 7.03
C PHE A 306 26.41 -16.48 7.39
N ASP A 307 27.27 -16.54 8.42
CA ASP A 307 28.00 -15.39 8.98
C ASP A 307 29.52 -15.66 9.13
N GLY A 308 30.07 -16.65 8.40
CA GLY A 308 31.48 -17.07 8.47
C GLY A 308 32.45 -16.28 7.58
N ASP A 309 33.76 -16.38 7.89
CA ASP A 309 34.83 -15.73 7.13
C ASP A 309 35.19 -16.54 5.85
N ILE A 310 34.95 -15.91 4.69
CA ILE A 310 35.30 -16.43 3.35
C ILE A 310 36.23 -15.46 2.59
N SER A 311 36.83 -14.49 3.29
CA SER A 311 37.70 -13.43 2.73
C SER A 311 39.03 -13.93 2.16
N ARG A 312 39.34 -15.21 2.36
CA ARG A 312 40.59 -15.89 1.94
C ARG A 312 40.42 -16.85 0.78
N TRP A 313 39.19 -17.11 0.35
CA TRP A 313 38.92 -18.01 -0.76
C TRP A 313 39.53 -17.47 -2.05
N ASP A 314 40.17 -18.36 -2.81
CA ASP A 314 40.59 -18.09 -4.18
C ASP A 314 39.40 -18.35 -5.10
N THR A 315 38.82 -17.28 -5.64
CA THR A 315 37.69 -17.32 -6.57
C THR A 315 38.13 -17.16 -8.03
N SER A 316 39.43 -17.13 -8.33
CA SER A 316 39.97 -16.77 -9.65
C SER A 316 39.61 -17.71 -10.80
N ASN A 317 39.18 -18.93 -10.50
CA ASN A 317 38.69 -19.91 -11.48
C ASN A 317 37.15 -20.05 -11.53
N VAL A 318 36.40 -19.28 -10.72
CA VAL A 318 34.93 -19.35 -10.65
C VAL A 318 34.31 -18.61 -11.84
N GLY A 319 33.42 -19.30 -12.56
CA GLY A 319 32.63 -18.75 -13.67
C GLY A 319 31.19 -18.38 -13.31
N VAL A 320 30.59 -19.01 -12.28
CA VAL A 320 29.17 -18.85 -11.93
C VAL A 320 28.97 -18.71 -10.43
N MET A 321 28.25 -17.65 -10.01
CA MET A 321 27.93 -17.32 -8.61
C MET A 321 26.44 -16.92 -8.42
N CYS A 322 25.55 -17.30 -9.33
CA CYS A 322 24.13 -16.93 -9.24
C CYS A 322 23.46 -17.48 -7.96
N ASN A 323 22.54 -16.72 -7.39
CA ASN A 323 21.83 -16.99 -6.13
C ASN A 323 22.71 -17.27 -4.89
N MET A 324 24.04 -17.09 -4.93
CA MET A 324 24.97 -17.61 -3.90
C MET A 324 24.59 -17.22 -2.46
N PHE A 325 24.10 -15.99 -2.25
CA PHE A 325 23.59 -15.47 -0.97
C PHE A 325 22.13 -14.99 -1.09
N GLU A 326 21.34 -15.53 -2.03
CA GLU A 326 19.90 -15.24 -2.11
C GLU A 326 19.22 -15.63 -0.78
N GLY A 327 18.44 -14.74 -0.17
CA GLY A 327 17.77 -14.97 1.12
C GLY A 327 18.71 -14.95 2.33
N ALA A 328 20.00 -14.66 2.18
CA ALA A 328 20.96 -14.67 3.28
C ALA A 328 20.88 -13.40 4.16
N LEU A 329 19.75 -13.23 4.86
CA LEU A 329 19.33 -12.02 5.60
C LEU A 329 20.40 -11.41 6.52
N ARG A 330 21.35 -12.21 7.05
CA ARG A 330 22.42 -11.77 7.96
C ARG A 330 23.81 -11.67 7.32
N PHE A 331 23.98 -12.06 6.07
CA PHE A 331 25.31 -12.12 5.45
C PHE A 331 25.89 -10.72 5.23
N ASN A 332 27.12 -10.52 5.73
CA ASN A 332 27.88 -9.28 5.56
C ASN A 332 29.41 -9.52 5.61
N GLY A 333 29.87 -10.61 4.97
CA GLY A 333 31.29 -10.99 4.96
C GLY A 333 32.17 -10.06 4.10
N ASP A 334 33.47 -10.02 4.39
CA ASP A 334 34.45 -9.30 3.55
C ASP A 334 34.75 -10.09 2.27
N LEU A 335 34.31 -9.56 1.13
CA LEU A 335 34.53 -10.09 -0.20
C LEU A 335 35.51 -9.24 -1.05
N SER A 336 36.18 -8.26 -0.43
CA SER A 336 37.01 -7.25 -1.13
C SER A 336 38.24 -7.82 -1.85
N ARG A 337 38.61 -9.08 -1.57
CA ARG A 337 39.77 -9.77 -2.13
C ARG A 337 39.44 -10.76 -3.24
N TRP A 338 38.15 -11.02 -3.49
CA TRP A 338 37.72 -12.01 -4.47
C TRP A 338 38.06 -11.58 -5.90
N ASN A 339 38.56 -12.53 -6.70
CA ASN A 339 38.86 -12.30 -8.10
C ASN A 339 37.74 -12.86 -8.97
N VAL A 340 36.77 -12.01 -9.30
CA VAL A 340 35.59 -12.36 -10.11
C VAL A 340 35.80 -12.18 -11.63
N GLU A 341 37.05 -12.05 -12.09
CA GLU A 341 37.38 -11.70 -13.49
C GLU A 341 36.88 -12.72 -14.53
N LEU A 342 36.61 -13.98 -14.13
CA LEU A 342 36.02 -15.01 -15.00
C LEU A 342 34.50 -15.21 -14.83
N VAL A 343 33.85 -14.52 -13.89
CA VAL A 343 32.42 -14.75 -13.59
C VAL A 343 31.52 -14.14 -14.66
N ASP A 344 30.68 -14.96 -15.30
CA ASP A 344 29.73 -14.53 -16.33
C ASP A 344 28.30 -14.28 -15.80
N ASN A 345 27.98 -14.82 -14.61
CA ASN A 345 26.65 -14.82 -14.04
C ASN A 345 26.64 -14.63 -12.51
N MET A 346 26.10 -13.49 -12.08
CA MET A 346 25.84 -13.11 -10.67
C MET A 346 24.34 -12.83 -10.40
N SER A 347 23.44 -13.34 -11.25
CA SER A 347 22.00 -13.15 -11.09
C SER A 347 21.54 -13.57 -9.70
N PHE A 348 20.69 -12.79 -9.04
CA PHE A 348 20.17 -13.01 -7.68
C PHE A 348 21.23 -13.11 -6.55
N MET A 349 22.52 -12.85 -6.79
CA MET A 349 23.61 -13.23 -5.86
C MET A 349 23.46 -12.72 -4.42
N PHE A 350 22.91 -11.52 -4.21
CA PHE A 350 22.65 -10.91 -2.89
C PHE A 350 21.17 -10.54 -2.68
N LYS A 351 20.25 -11.14 -3.46
CA LYS A 351 18.82 -10.90 -3.32
C LYS A 351 18.37 -11.23 -1.89
N GLY A 352 17.67 -10.33 -1.21
CA GLY A 352 17.19 -10.54 0.17
C GLY A 352 18.31 -10.61 1.22
N ALA A 353 19.56 -10.29 0.87
CA ALA A 353 20.65 -10.14 1.84
C ALA A 353 20.51 -8.78 2.55
N THR A 354 19.47 -8.63 3.38
CA THR A 354 19.03 -7.35 3.96
C THR A 354 20.05 -6.68 4.89
N SER A 355 21.06 -7.43 5.38
CA SER A 355 22.19 -6.91 6.16
C SER A 355 23.45 -6.61 5.34
N PHE A 356 23.46 -6.83 4.02
CA PHE A 356 24.68 -6.76 3.22
C PHE A 356 25.12 -5.31 2.93
N THR A 357 26.35 -5.00 3.33
CA THR A 357 27.04 -3.71 3.11
C THR A 357 28.48 -3.91 2.65
N GLY A 358 28.83 -5.09 2.12
CA GLY A 358 30.21 -5.45 1.76
C GLY A 358 30.81 -4.49 0.73
N ASN A 359 32.13 -4.26 0.81
CA ASN A 359 32.83 -3.50 -0.22
C ASN A 359 33.25 -4.42 -1.37
N ILE A 360 32.63 -4.19 -2.53
CA ILE A 360 32.84 -4.91 -3.79
C ILE A 360 33.19 -3.95 -4.94
N SER A 361 33.66 -2.73 -4.63
CA SER A 361 33.95 -1.69 -5.62
C SER A 361 35.07 -2.06 -6.60
N GLU A 362 36.10 -2.77 -6.11
CA GLU A 362 37.31 -3.12 -6.86
C GLU A 362 37.19 -4.44 -7.64
N TRP A 363 36.00 -5.04 -7.69
CA TRP A 363 35.75 -6.26 -8.45
C TRP A 363 35.88 -6.03 -9.96
N LYS A 364 36.67 -6.88 -10.63
CA LYS A 364 36.82 -6.90 -12.08
C LYS A 364 35.68 -7.66 -12.74
N THR A 365 34.67 -6.98 -13.27
CA THR A 365 33.47 -7.62 -13.86
C THR A 365 33.53 -7.82 -15.37
N ILE A 366 34.71 -7.81 -16.00
CA ILE A 366 34.84 -7.67 -17.47
C ILE A 366 34.14 -8.78 -18.27
N ASN A 367 34.01 -9.99 -17.73
CA ASN A 367 33.31 -11.11 -18.38
C ASN A 367 31.84 -11.27 -17.93
N LEU A 368 31.31 -10.38 -17.06
CA LEU A 368 29.94 -10.46 -16.55
C LEU A 368 28.91 -10.22 -17.66
N VAL A 369 27.98 -11.17 -17.82
CA VAL A 369 26.90 -11.15 -18.82
C VAL A 369 25.53 -10.99 -18.17
N ARG A 370 25.30 -11.61 -17.01
CA ARG A 370 23.99 -11.61 -16.32
C ARG A 370 24.11 -11.22 -14.85
N MET A 371 23.28 -10.27 -14.43
CA MET A 371 23.25 -9.74 -13.07
C MET A 371 21.83 -9.38 -12.60
N ARG A 372 20.79 -9.95 -13.22
CA ARG A 372 19.40 -9.63 -12.87
C ARG A 372 19.09 -9.92 -11.40
N PHE A 373 18.34 -9.03 -10.78
CA PHE A 373 17.92 -9.07 -9.37
C PHE A 373 19.08 -9.22 -8.37
N MET A 374 20.33 -8.88 -8.74
CA MET A 374 21.51 -9.17 -7.92
C MET A 374 21.44 -8.60 -6.49
N PHE A 375 20.82 -7.43 -6.31
CA PHE A 375 20.59 -6.79 -5.01
C PHE A 375 19.09 -6.59 -4.70
N GLN A 376 18.20 -7.38 -5.31
CA GLN A 376 16.75 -7.28 -5.06
C GLN A 376 16.45 -7.44 -3.55
N ASN A 377 15.75 -6.51 -2.91
CA ASN A 377 15.50 -6.46 -1.46
C ASN A 377 16.77 -6.47 -0.58
N ALA A 378 17.94 -6.06 -1.09
CA ALA A 378 19.12 -5.76 -0.27
C ALA A 378 18.97 -4.38 0.40
N ILE A 379 17.97 -4.25 1.28
CA ILE A 379 17.40 -2.98 1.78
C ILE A 379 18.45 -1.90 2.12
N ILE A 380 19.51 -2.25 2.85
CA ILE A 380 20.52 -1.28 3.33
C ILE A 380 21.72 -1.11 2.40
N PHE A 381 21.80 -1.86 1.30
CA PHE A 381 22.96 -1.86 0.40
C PHE A 381 23.15 -0.50 -0.28
N ASN A 382 24.36 0.03 -0.20
CA ASN A 382 24.72 1.34 -0.74
C ASN A 382 26.25 1.46 -1.01
N SER A 383 26.92 0.35 -1.34
CA SER A 383 28.37 0.33 -1.62
C SER A 383 28.67 0.77 -3.06
N PRO A 384 29.77 1.50 -3.33
CA PRO A 384 30.16 1.88 -4.70
C PRO A 384 30.44 0.67 -5.60
N LEU A 385 30.10 0.79 -6.90
CA LEU A 385 30.20 -0.28 -7.90
C LEU A 385 30.97 0.20 -9.14
N ASN A 386 32.30 0.31 -9.05
CA ASN A 386 33.20 0.81 -10.10
C ASN A 386 33.41 -0.22 -11.25
N TRP A 387 32.34 -0.91 -11.64
CA TRP A 387 32.34 -2.09 -12.49
C TRP A 387 32.40 -1.75 -13.97
N ASP A 388 32.89 -2.70 -14.77
CA ASP A 388 32.80 -2.69 -16.23
C ASP A 388 31.69 -3.64 -16.66
N THR A 389 30.58 -3.09 -17.13
CA THR A 389 29.40 -3.86 -17.54
C THR A 389 29.32 -4.07 -19.06
N SER A 390 30.40 -3.86 -19.82
CA SER A 390 30.36 -3.88 -21.31
C SER A 390 30.00 -5.22 -21.96
N ASN A 391 29.83 -6.29 -21.19
CA ASN A 391 29.31 -7.58 -21.64
C ASN A 391 27.93 -7.94 -21.05
N VAL A 392 27.38 -7.11 -20.16
CA VAL A 392 26.06 -7.32 -19.55
C VAL A 392 24.95 -7.09 -20.58
N ILE A 393 24.03 -8.05 -20.67
CA ILE A 393 22.85 -7.99 -21.55
C ILE A 393 21.53 -7.83 -20.79
N ASP A 394 21.57 -8.01 -19.47
CA ASP A 394 20.39 -8.16 -18.62
C ASP A 394 20.62 -7.44 -17.28
N MET A 395 19.83 -6.39 -17.04
CA MET A 395 19.81 -5.57 -15.82
C MET A 395 18.39 -5.51 -15.20
N GLU A 396 17.56 -6.53 -15.44
CA GLU A 396 16.24 -6.65 -14.80
C GLU A 396 16.37 -6.63 -13.26
N GLY A 397 15.64 -5.75 -12.58
CA GLY A 397 15.46 -5.74 -11.12
C GLY A 397 16.72 -5.58 -10.26
N VAL A 398 17.88 -5.18 -10.81
CA VAL A 398 19.19 -5.23 -10.14
C VAL A 398 19.19 -4.62 -8.73
N PHE A 399 18.53 -3.47 -8.54
CA PHE A 399 18.42 -2.74 -7.27
C PHE A 399 16.96 -2.62 -6.77
N GLU A 400 16.05 -3.49 -7.24
CA GLU A 400 14.66 -3.46 -6.78
C GLU A 400 14.59 -3.64 -5.25
N GLY A 401 13.92 -2.75 -4.51
CA GLY A 401 13.84 -2.82 -3.05
C GLY A 401 15.16 -2.56 -2.30
N ALA A 402 16.23 -2.15 -2.98
CA ALA A 402 17.46 -1.67 -2.35
C ALA A 402 17.27 -0.22 -1.84
N GLU A 403 16.38 -0.04 -0.85
CA GLU A 403 15.85 1.26 -0.42
C GLU A 403 16.90 2.36 -0.16
N LYS A 404 18.10 1.98 0.31
CA LYS A 404 19.16 2.92 0.68
C LYS A 404 20.13 3.23 -0.47
N PHE A 405 20.02 2.55 -1.61
CA PHE A 405 20.94 2.69 -2.73
C PHE A 405 20.83 4.06 -3.41
N ASN A 406 21.95 4.79 -3.50
CA ASN A 406 22.07 6.03 -4.28
C ASN A 406 23.54 6.28 -4.68
N GLN A 407 24.25 5.25 -5.15
CA GLN A 407 25.65 5.38 -5.62
C GLN A 407 25.71 5.79 -7.10
N SER A 408 26.84 6.38 -7.49
CA SER A 408 27.15 6.65 -8.90
C SER A 408 27.40 5.33 -9.66
N LEU A 409 26.77 5.20 -10.83
CA LEU A 409 26.91 4.11 -11.78
C LEU A 409 27.62 4.58 -13.07
N LYS A 410 28.36 5.69 -12.99
CA LYS A 410 29.02 6.37 -14.12
C LYS A 410 30.04 5.52 -14.89
N SER A 411 30.57 4.44 -14.31
CA SER A 411 31.48 3.51 -15.01
C SER A 411 30.75 2.47 -15.86
N TRP A 412 29.43 2.32 -15.67
CA TRP A 412 28.64 1.28 -16.32
C TRP A 412 28.44 1.60 -17.80
N LYS A 413 28.54 0.56 -18.62
CA LYS A 413 28.43 0.59 -20.07
C LYS A 413 27.24 -0.27 -20.46
N THR A 414 26.16 0.38 -20.88
CA THR A 414 24.84 -0.26 -21.07
C THR A 414 24.54 -0.66 -22.52
N SER A 415 25.46 -0.44 -23.46
CA SER A 415 25.20 -0.56 -24.91
C SER A 415 24.90 -1.97 -25.43
N LYS A 416 24.90 -3.01 -24.57
CA LYS A 416 24.43 -4.38 -24.88
C LYS A 416 23.19 -4.80 -24.10
N VAL A 417 22.71 -3.96 -23.18
CA VAL A 417 21.58 -4.27 -22.29
C VAL A 417 20.28 -4.28 -23.09
N ILE A 418 19.48 -5.33 -22.89
CA ILE A 418 18.21 -5.57 -23.58
C ILE A 418 17.02 -5.26 -22.67
N THR A 419 17.13 -5.47 -21.37
CA THR A 419 16.09 -5.13 -20.38
C THR A 419 16.67 -4.37 -19.18
N MET A 420 15.92 -3.36 -18.72
CA MET A 420 16.10 -2.64 -17.47
C MET A 420 14.81 -2.66 -16.62
N SER A 421 13.90 -3.60 -16.90
CA SER A 421 12.63 -3.76 -16.18
C SER A 421 12.84 -3.82 -14.67
N SER A 422 12.06 -3.04 -13.92
CA SER A 422 12.14 -2.92 -12.45
C SER A 422 13.51 -2.56 -11.86
N MET A 423 14.51 -2.12 -12.65
CA MET A 423 15.92 -2.00 -12.20
C MET A 423 16.12 -1.23 -10.88
N PHE A 424 15.33 -0.19 -10.61
CA PHE A 424 15.32 0.60 -9.38
C PHE A 424 13.95 0.62 -8.67
N ASN A 425 13.03 -0.30 -8.98
CA ASN A 425 11.69 -0.39 -8.38
C ASN A 425 11.78 -0.41 -6.84
N LYS A 426 11.17 0.54 -6.12
CA LYS A 426 11.28 0.78 -4.66
C LYS A 426 12.69 1.14 -4.13
N ALA A 427 13.62 1.59 -4.97
CA ALA A 427 14.88 2.19 -4.50
C ALA A 427 14.63 3.62 -3.97
N PHE A 428 13.94 3.75 -2.82
CA PHE A 428 13.38 5.01 -2.30
C PHE A 428 14.36 6.20 -2.20
N ARG A 429 15.68 5.94 -2.08
CA ARG A 429 16.72 6.98 -2.02
C ARG A 429 17.41 7.29 -3.36
N PHE A 430 17.14 6.55 -4.43
CA PHE A 430 17.77 6.77 -5.73
C PHE A 430 17.32 8.12 -6.32
N GLU A 431 18.28 8.97 -6.66
CA GLU A 431 18.03 10.36 -7.07
C GLU A 431 18.64 10.70 -8.45
N ASN A 432 19.84 10.18 -8.74
CA ASN A 432 20.59 10.47 -9.97
C ASN A 432 21.34 9.23 -10.50
N GLY A 433 22.31 8.71 -9.75
CA GLY A 433 23.17 7.60 -10.20
C GLY A 433 24.14 7.93 -11.35
N ASP A 434 24.19 9.17 -11.85
CA ASP A 434 24.96 9.61 -13.02
C ASP A 434 24.62 8.86 -14.33
N ILE A 435 23.36 8.43 -14.47
CA ILE A 435 22.88 7.57 -15.56
C ILE A 435 22.60 8.32 -16.88
N SER A 436 22.71 9.65 -16.91
CA SER A 436 22.42 10.49 -18.09
C SER A 436 23.27 10.16 -19.32
N LYS A 437 24.40 9.47 -19.15
CA LYS A 437 25.31 9.05 -20.23
C LYS A 437 25.22 7.58 -20.61
N TRP A 438 24.22 6.86 -20.11
CA TRP A 438 23.94 5.49 -20.52
C TRP A 438 23.46 5.44 -21.96
N ASN A 439 23.99 4.48 -22.74
CA ASN A 439 23.43 4.13 -24.04
C ASN A 439 22.34 3.08 -23.83
N VAL A 440 21.08 3.48 -23.98
CA VAL A 440 19.91 2.60 -23.85
C VAL A 440 19.32 2.17 -25.20
N SER A 441 19.98 2.43 -26.33
CA SER A 441 19.42 2.23 -27.68
C SER A 441 19.10 0.78 -28.06
N ASN A 442 19.53 -0.20 -27.26
CA ASN A 442 19.25 -1.62 -27.45
C ASN A 442 18.26 -2.19 -26.41
N VAL A 443 17.80 -1.36 -25.47
CA VAL A 443 16.83 -1.74 -24.44
C VAL A 443 15.44 -1.80 -25.07
N THR A 444 14.72 -2.90 -24.83
CA THR A 444 13.34 -3.12 -25.29
C THR A 444 12.31 -3.06 -24.16
N GLN A 445 12.73 -3.18 -22.90
CA GLN A 445 11.84 -3.21 -21.74
C GLN A 445 12.35 -2.27 -20.63
N MET A 446 11.48 -1.34 -20.19
CA MET A 446 11.74 -0.36 -19.13
C MET A 446 10.59 -0.27 -18.11
N ASP A 447 9.67 -1.25 -18.11
CA ASP A 447 8.55 -1.28 -17.20
C ASP A 447 9.01 -1.19 -15.74
N LYS A 448 8.28 -0.42 -14.92
CA LYS A 448 8.52 -0.24 -13.49
C LYS A 448 9.94 0.25 -13.13
N MET A 449 10.77 0.69 -14.09
CA MET A 449 12.21 0.91 -13.89
C MET A 449 12.55 1.85 -12.72
N PHE A 450 11.80 2.94 -12.55
CA PHE A 450 11.94 3.91 -11.46
C PHE A 450 10.71 3.96 -10.53
N ARG A 451 9.87 2.91 -10.56
CA ARG A 451 8.70 2.78 -9.69
C ARG A 451 9.08 2.99 -8.23
N GLY A 452 8.38 3.85 -7.50
CA GLY A 452 8.65 4.18 -6.11
C GLY A 452 9.98 4.90 -5.84
N CYS A 453 10.71 5.38 -6.86
CA CYS A 453 11.92 6.18 -6.64
C CYS A 453 11.54 7.61 -6.21
N LEU A 454 11.16 7.77 -4.93
CA LEU A 454 10.60 9.01 -4.34
C LEU A 454 11.46 10.27 -4.57
N ARG A 455 12.75 10.11 -4.88
CA ARG A 455 13.70 11.20 -5.10
C ARG A 455 14.14 11.40 -6.55
N PHE A 456 13.81 10.48 -7.45
CA PHE A 456 14.39 10.45 -8.79
C PHE A 456 13.95 11.64 -9.65
N ASN A 457 14.93 12.38 -10.16
CA ASN A 457 14.74 13.43 -11.17
C ASN A 457 16.04 13.61 -11.98
N CYS A 458 16.64 12.51 -12.43
CA CYS A 458 17.85 12.56 -13.25
C CYS A 458 17.53 13.09 -14.66
N ASP A 459 18.48 13.77 -15.27
CA ASP A 459 18.41 14.12 -16.70
C ASP A 459 18.56 12.87 -17.56
N ILE A 460 17.46 12.48 -18.19
CA ILE A 460 17.35 11.35 -19.14
C ILE A 460 16.83 11.83 -20.51
N SER A 461 16.95 13.14 -20.79
CA SER A 461 16.41 13.77 -22.01
C SER A 461 17.07 13.26 -23.30
N GLU A 462 18.37 12.94 -23.24
CA GLU A 462 19.18 12.44 -24.37
C GLU A 462 19.18 10.90 -24.49
N TRP A 463 18.27 10.20 -23.80
CA TRP A 463 18.12 8.74 -23.92
C TRP A 463 17.40 8.33 -25.21
N ILE A 464 18.06 7.48 -26.01
CA ILE A 464 17.51 6.94 -27.27
C ILE A 464 16.61 5.72 -26.95
N VAL A 465 15.32 5.95 -26.73
CA VAL A 465 14.33 4.92 -26.31
C VAL A 465 13.56 4.24 -27.46
N ASN A 466 13.95 4.47 -28.72
CA ASN A 466 13.19 4.07 -29.92
C ASN A 466 13.02 2.54 -30.17
N ASN A 467 13.64 1.69 -29.35
CA ASN A 467 13.47 0.24 -29.36
C ASN A 467 12.62 -0.29 -28.18
N VAL A 468 12.21 0.57 -27.23
CA VAL A 468 11.42 0.20 -26.06
C VAL A 468 9.97 -0.11 -26.46
N THR A 469 9.43 -1.22 -25.94
CA THR A 469 8.05 -1.68 -26.18
C THR A 469 7.18 -1.68 -24.92
N THR A 470 7.78 -1.68 -23.72
CA THR A 470 7.06 -1.62 -22.43
C THR A 470 7.59 -0.48 -21.54
N MET A 471 6.66 0.34 -21.03
CA MET A 471 6.94 1.43 -20.09
C MET A 471 5.89 1.48 -18.95
N GLU A 472 5.07 0.43 -18.76
CA GLU A 472 4.02 0.48 -17.76
C GLU A 472 4.62 0.67 -16.36
N ARG A 473 4.02 1.58 -15.59
CA ARG A 473 4.43 1.94 -14.22
C ARG A 473 5.88 2.46 -14.10
N MET A 474 6.53 2.86 -15.20
CA MET A 474 7.95 3.24 -15.22
C MET A 474 8.32 4.30 -14.16
N PHE A 475 7.44 5.27 -13.92
CA PHE A 475 7.57 6.32 -12.90
C PHE A 475 6.45 6.29 -11.84
N GLU A 476 5.74 5.17 -11.67
CA GLU A 476 4.67 5.02 -10.65
C GLU A 476 5.24 5.31 -9.26
N GLY A 477 4.81 6.38 -8.58
CA GLY A 477 5.33 6.79 -7.27
C GLY A 477 6.69 7.52 -7.30
N ALA A 478 7.19 7.92 -8.47
CA ALA A 478 8.39 8.77 -8.57
C ALA A 478 8.03 10.25 -8.27
N ARG A 479 7.63 10.53 -7.03
CA ARG A 479 6.98 11.79 -6.58
C ARG A 479 7.75 13.10 -6.85
N ARG A 480 9.04 13.04 -7.23
CA ARG A 480 9.88 14.20 -7.62
C ARG A 480 10.25 14.25 -9.11
N PHE A 481 9.73 13.34 -9.93
CA PHE A 481 10.07 13.27 -11.35
C PHE A 481 9.38 14.37 -12.15
N ASN A 482 10.17 15.19 -12.82
CA ASN A 482 9.75 16.19 -13.81
C ASN A 482 10.91 16.45 -14.82
N CYS A 483 11.58 15.40 -15.29
CA CYS A 483 12.60 15.52 -16.33
C CYS A 483 11.94 15.84 -17.68
N ASN A 484 12.59 16.67 -18.49
CA ASN A 484 12.19 16.83 -19.88
C ASN A 484 12.41 15.50 -20.64
N ILE A 485 11.35 14.97 -21.24
CA ILE A 485 11.33 13.74 -22.04
C ILE A 485 10.61 13.95 -23.39
N SER A 486 10.43 15.20 -23.84
CA SER A 486 9.72 15.52 -25.09
C SER A 486 10.40 14.96 -26.34
N ARG A 487 11.71 14.71 -26.28
CA ARG A 487 12.53 14.12 -27.36
C ARG A 487 12.41 12.60 -27.50
N TRP A 488 11.67 11.93 -26.61
CA TRP A 488 11.58 10.47 -26.60
C TRP A 488 10.69 9.95 -27.74
N ILE A 489 11.25 9.07 -28.58
CA ILE A 489 10.52 8.38 -29.66
C ILE A 489 9.85 7.14 -29.07
N VAL A 490 8.58 7.27 -28.66
CA VAL A 490 7.81 6.22 -27.96
C VAL A 490 6.93 5.35 -28.87
N SER A 491 7.01 5.50 -30.20
CA SER A 491 6.10 4.89 -31.19
C SER A 491 6.04 3.36 -31.26
N ARG A 492 6.83 2.65 -30.45
CA ARG A 492 6.78 1.18 -30.28
C ARG A 492 6.22 0.72 -28.93
N VAL A 493 5.96 1.64 -28.01
CA VAL A 493 5.36 1.35 -26.71
C VAL A 493 3.88 1.02 -26.92
N ASN A 494 3.45 -0.11 -26.37
CA ASN A 494 2.05 -0.58 -26.49
C ASN A 494 1.28 -0.57 -25.16
N ASP A 495 1.96 -0.36 -24.03
CA ASP A 495 1.38 -0.24 -22.69
C ASP A 495 2.01 0.94 -21.95
N MET A 496 1.15 1.84 -21.45
CA MET A 496 1.50 2.99 -20.60
C MET A 496 0.67 3.01 -19.30
N GLU A 497 0.12 1.88 -18.86
CA GLU A 497 -0.66 1.77 -17.62
C GLU A 497 0.14 2.34 -16.43
N SER A 498 -0.46 3.27 -15.70
CA SER A 498 0.12 3.90 -14.50
C SER A 498 1.52 4.53 -14.69
N MET A 499 1.92 4.89 -15.92
CA MET A 499 3.30 5.35 -16.20
C MET A 499 3.77 6.50 -15.30
N PHE A 500 2.90 7.47 -15.00
CA PHE A 500 3.15 8.63 -14.13
C PHE A 500 2.19 8.70 -12.91
N HIS A 501 1.56 7.57 -12.55
CA HIS A 501 0.72 7.44 -11.36
C HIS A 501 1.51 7.86 -10.11
N GLU A 502 0.98 8.72 -9.25
CA GLU A 502 1.68 9.33 -8.11
C GLU A 502 2.97 10.14 -8.44
N ALA A 503 3.23 10.49 -9.71
CA ALA A 503 4.30 11.42 -10.06
C ALA A 503 3.86 12.87 -9.79
N TYR A 504 3.66 13.21 -8.50
CA TYR A 504 2.92 14.40 -8.04
C TYR A 504 3.30 15.74 -8.71
N ILE A 505 4.57 15.94 -9.06
CA ILE A 505 5.07 17.18 -9.66
C ILE A 505 5.35 17.10 -11.17
N PHE A 506 5.01 15.99 -11.82
CA PHE A 506 5.25 15.78 -13.24
C PHE A 506 4.37 16.71 -14.09
N ASN A 507 5.01 17.50 -14.95
CA ASN A 507 4.39 18.37 -15.94
C ASN A 507 5.35 18.64 -17.10
N ALA A 508 6.04 17.61 -17.58
CA ALA A 508 6.91 17.72 -18.75
C ALA A 508 6.07 17.66 -20.04
N ASP A 509 6.49 18.39 -21.06
CA ASP A 509 5.86 18.33 -22.38
C ASP A 509 6.04 16.93 -23.01
N ILE A 510 4.92 16.29 -23.30
CA ILE A 510 4.79 15.02 -24.00
C ILE A 510 3.76 15.11 -25.14
N SER A 511 3.38 16.32 -25.53
CA SER A 511 2.36 16.59 -26.57
C SER A 511 2.77 16.06 -27.96
N GLY A 512 4.08 16.01 -28.23
CA GLY A 512 4.67 15.47 -29.47
C GLY A 512 4.95 13.96 -29.48
N TRP A 513 4.49 13.21 -28.48
CA TRP A 513 4.65 11.74 -28.45
C TRP A 513 3.70 11.03 -29.43
N ASP A 514 4.25 10.21 -30.32
CA ASP A 514 3.48 9.26 -31.12
C ASP A 514 3.02 8.08 -30.26
N VAL A 515 1.77 8.16 -29.79
CA VAL A 515 1.10 7.14 -28.98
C VAL A 515 0.20 6.21 -29.81
N SER A 516 0.27 6.26 -31.15
CA SER A 516 -0.67 5.56 -32.05
C SER A 516 -0.73 4.04 -31.88
N ASN A 517 0.30 3.41 -31.30
CA ASN A 517 0.39 1.98 -31.00
C ASN A 517 0.05 1.61 -29.53
N VAL A 518 -0.31 2.59 -28.69
CA VAL A 518 -0.65 2.35 -27.27
C VAL A 518 -2.05 1.76 -27.15
N THR A 519 -2.16 0.65 -26.41
CA THR A 519 -3.40 -0.12 -26.25
C THR A 519 -4.12 0.11 -24.91
N THR A 520 -3.44 0.73 -23.94
CA THR A 520 -3.97 0.99 -22.59
C THR A 520 -3.25 2.18 -21.95
N MET A 521 -4.04 3.09 -21.34
CA MET A 521 -3.56 4.28 -20.61
C MET A 521 -4.20 4.38 -19.21
N LYS A 522 -4.67 3.26 -18.66
CA LYS A 522 -5.32 3.21 -17.34
C LYS A 522 -4.43 3.85 -16.26
N GLN A 523 -5.01 4.74 -15.46
CA GLN A 523 -4.32 5.42 -14.35
C GLN A 523 -3.01 6.15 -14.73
N MET A 524 -2.77 6.46 -16.02
CA MET A 524 -1.49 6.97 -16.50
C MET A 524 -1.01 8.23 -15.75
N PHE A 525 -1.94 9.11 -15.37
CA PHE A 525 -1.69 10.35 -14.62
C PHE A 525 -2.45 10.39 -13.28
N PHE A 526 -2.85 9.24 -12.73
CA PHE A 526 -3.56 9.14 -11.45
C PHE A 526 -2.74 9.81 -10.33
N LEU A 527 -3.32 10.76 -9.59
CA LEU A 527 -2.62 11.61 -8.60
C LEU A 527 -1.43 12.44 -9.15
N ALA A 528 -1.30 12.65 -10.47
CA ALA A 528 -0.31 13.56 -11.05
C ALA A 528 -0.75 15.03 -10.88
N ARG A 529 -0.73 15.52 -9.63
CA ARG A 529 -1.34 16.79 -9.17
C ARG A 529 -0.88 18.07 -9.87
N ARG A 530 0.25 18.05 -10.60
CA ARG A 530 0.73 19.19 -11.41
C ARG A 530 0.64 18.98 -12.92
N PHE A 531 0.16 17.83 -13.39
CA PHE A 531 0.17 17.49 -14.81
C PHE A 531 -0.95 18.24 -15.55
N ASN A 532 -0.57 19.17 -16.41
CA ASN A 532 -1.46 19.88 -17.33
C ASN A 532 -0.80 20.12 -18.69
N CYS A 533 -0.27 19.04 -19.31
CA CYS A 533 0.18 19.09 -20.70
C CYS A 533 -1.02 18.96 -21.64
N ASN A 534 -1.08 19.75 -22.72
CA ASN A 534 -2.10 19.59 -23.75
C ASN A 534 -1.82 18.32 -24.58
N LEU A 535 -2.82 17.42 -24.67
CA LEU A 535 -2.72 16.12 -25.35
C LEU A 535 -3.65 16.00 -26.56
N THR A 536 -4.20 17.11 -27.07
CA THR A 536 -5.12 17.13 -28.23
C THR A 536 -4.53 16.46 -29.48
N ASN A 537 -3.19 16.47 -29.64
CA ASN A 537 -2.51 15.89 -30.81
C ASN A 537 -2.31 14.36 -30.74
N TRP A 538 -2.71 13.69 -29.66
CA TRP A 538 -2.49 12.24 -29.47
C TRP A 538 -3.50 11.39 -30.26
N ASP A 539 -3.00 10.49 -31.10
CA ASP A 539 -3.82 9.46 -31.77
C ASP A 539 -4.10 8.29 -30.81
N VAL A 540 -5.26 8.32 -30.17
CA VAL A 540 -5.67 7.33 -29.16
C VAL A 540 -6.54 6.20 -29.71
N ARG A 541 -6.68 6.05 -31.04
CA ARG A 541 -7.63 5.11 -31.68
C ARG A 541 -7.40 3.63 -31.36
N GLN A 542 -6.17 3.23 -31.01
CA GLN A 542 -5.85 1.86 -30.57
C GLN A 542 -6.03 1.64 -29.05
N VAL A 543 -6.25 2.70 -28.26
CA VAL A 543 -6.43 2.59 -26.81
C VAL A 543 -7.76 1.91 -26.51
N THR A 544 -7.73 0.88 -25.66
CA THR A 544 -8.91 0.08 -25.28
C THR A 544 -9.47 0.43 -23.89
N SER A 545 -8.68 1.13 -23.07
CA SER A 545 -9.08 1.58 -21.73
C SER A 545 -8.29 2.80 -21.25
N MET A 546 -9.02 3.81 -20.78
CA MET A 546 -8.55 5.03 -20.09
C MET A 546 -9.11 5.13 -18.66
N LEU A 547 -9.41 3.98 -18.03
CA LEU A 547 -9.96 3.90 -16.67
C LEU A 547 -9.11 4.73 -15.70
N SER A 548 -9.74 5.71 -15.04
CA SER A 548 -9.11 6.58 -14.04
C SER A 548 -7.83 7.30 -14.53
N MET A 549 -7.74 7.63 -15.83
CA MET A 549 -6.51 8.16 -16.45
C MET A 549 -6.00 9.46 -15.82
N PHE A 550 -6.89 10.39 -15.47
CA PHE A 550 -6.58 11.71 -14.90
C PHE A 550 -7.13 11.89 -13.47
N THR A 551 -7.51 10.81 -12.79
CA THR A 551 -8.12 10.89 -11.45
C THR A 551 -7.21 11.61 -10.45
N ALA A 552 -7.76 12.59 -9.72
CA ALA A 552 -7.05 13.43 -8.75
C ALA A 552 -5.76 14.09 -9.31
N SER A 553 -5.74 14.37 -10.62
CA SER A 553 -4.62 15.01 -11.31
C SER A 553 -4.83 16.51 -11.51
N GLY A 554 -3.77 17.22 -11.90
CA GLY A 554 -3.80 18.65 -12.23
C GLY A 554 -4.37 18.99 -13.61
N PHE A 555 -5.01 18.02 -14.30
CA PHE A 555 -5.30 18.14 -15.73
C PHE A 555 -6.47 19.11 -15.99
N ASN A 556 -6.15 20.21 -16.67
CA ASN A 556 -7.10 21.21 -17.14
C ASN A 556 -6.63 21.77 -18.50
N SER A 557 -6.67 20.90 -19.50
CA SER A 557 -6.36 21.19 -20.90
C SER A 557 -7.48 20.65 -21.80
N PRO A 558 -7.73 21.24 -22.98
CA PRO A 558 -8.72 20.73 -23.91
C PRO A 558 -8.32 19.37 -24.47
N LEU A 559 -9.31 18.57 -24.88
CA LEU A 559 -9.13 17.32 -25.62
C LEU A 559 -10.11 17.22 -26.79
N ASN A 560 -9.65 16.67 -27.90
CA ASN A 560 -10.48 16.23 -29.03
C ASN A 560 -9.95 14.87 -29.51
N TRP A 561 -10.61 13.78 -29.12
CA TRP A 561 -10.11 12.42 -29.30
C TRP A 561 -11.15 11.50 -29.97
N ASN A 562 -10.72 10.79 -31.02
CA ASN A 562 -11.43 9.63 -31.55
C ASN A 562 -11.16 8.43 -30.65
N VAL A 563 -12.23 7.86 -30.09
CA VAL A 563 -12.18 6.78 -29.09
C VAL A 563 -12.73 5.43 -29.59
N GLU A 564 -12.61 5.15 -30.90
CA GLU A 564 -13.18 3.97 -31.58
C GLU A 564 -12.80 2.58 -31.04
N SER A 565 -11.79 2.46 -30.17
CA SER A 565 -11.45 1.20 -29.47
C SER A 565 -11.82 1.17 -27.99
N LEU A 566 -12.26 2.28 -27.39
CA LEU A 566 -12.68 2.31 -25.99
C LEU A 566 -14.01 1.58 -25.77
N THR A 567 -14.11 0.94 -24.61
CA THR A 567 -15.36 0.33 -24.10
C THR A 567 -15.89 1.02 -22.85
N SER A 568 -15.05 1.80 -22.17
CA SER A 568 -15.34 2.54 -20.94
C SER A 568 -14.40 3.73 -20.79
N MET A 569 -14.94 4.89 -20.40
CA MET A 569 -14.23 6.08 -19.93
C MET A 569 -14.55 6.35 -18.46
N SER A 570 -14.85 5.30 -17.68
CA SER A 570 -15.23 5.43 -16.28
C SER A 570 -14.14 6.07 -15.43
N TYR A 571 -14.56 6.93 -14.50
CA TYR A 571 -13.70 7.63 -13.53
C TYR A 571 -12.56 8.47 -14.14
N MET A 572 -12.61 8.75 -15.45
CA MET A 572 -11.48 9.31 -16.21
C MET A 572 -10.98 10.65 -15.65
N PHE A 573 -11.87 11.51 -15.15
CA PHE A 573 -11.61 12.81 -14.53
C PHE A 573 -12.16 12.90 -13.09
N GLU A 574 -12.30 11.78 -12.39
CA GLU A 574 -12.71 11.74 -10.97
C GLU A 574 -11.74 12.60 -10.11
N GLU A 575 -12.25 13.45 -9.22
CA GLU A 575 -11.46 14.40 -8.40
C GLU A 575 -10.49 15.31 -9.20
N CYS A 576 -10.70 15.47 -10.52
CA CYS A 576 -9.80 16.24 -11.38
C CYS A 576 -10.22 17.72 -11.45
N VAL A 577 -9.23 18.63 -11.51
CA VAL A 577 -9.43 20.09 -11.65
C VAL A 577 -9.78 20.53 -13.08
N ILE A 578 -10.39 19.65 -13.86
CA ILE A 578 -10.74 19.90 -15.26
C ILE A 578 -11.86 20.95 -15.33
N ASN A 579 -11.68 21.95 -16.20
CA ASN A 579 -12.72 22.90 -16.60
C ASN A 579 -12.40 23.45 -18.01
N SER A 580 -11.98 22.57 -18.92
CA SER A 580 -11.63 22.87 -20.32
C SER A 580 -12.55 22.09 -21.28
N PRO A 581 -12.71 22.52 -22.55
CA PRO A 581 -13.54 21.82 -23.54
C PRO A 581 -13.10 20.38 -23.82
N LEU A 582 -14.07 19.47 -23.91
CA LEU A 582 -13.84 18.04 -24.14
C LEU A 582 -14.73 17.51 -25.28
N VAL A 583 -14.12 16.93 -26.30
CA VAL A 583 -14.78 16.36 -27.48
C VAL A 583 -14.36 14.90 -27.66
N PHE A 584 -15.34 13.99 -27.78
CA PHE A 584 -15.11 12.55 -27.95
C PHE A 584 -15.92 11.99 -29.13
N THR A 585 -15.23 11.48 -30.15
CA THR A 585 -15.84 10.95 -31.39
C THR A 585 -15.70 9.44 -31.52
N ASN A 586 -16.54 8.83 -32.37
CA ASN A 586 -16.60 7.39 -32.65
C ASN A 586 -16.97 6.54 -31.42
N MET A 587 -17.85 7.03 -30.53
CA MET A 587 -18.19 6.34 -29.28
C MET A 587 -19.07 5.07 -29.43
N GLU A 588 -19.28 4.55 -30.65
CA GLU A 588 -20.12 3.37 -30.96
C GLU A 588 -19.83 2.12 -30.11
N ARG A 589 -18.64 2.03 -29.50
CA ARG A 589 -18.20 0.92 -28.64
C ARG A 589 -18.16 1.24 -27.16
N VAL A 590 -18.23 2.52 -26.77
CA VAL A 590 -18.24 2.95 -25.38
C VAL A 590 -19.58 2.56 -24.76
N ARG A 591 -19.54 1.84 -23.64
CA ARG A 591 -20.73 1.41 -22.89
C ARG A 591 -20.88 2.15 -21.56
N LYS A 592 -19.79 2.73 -21.06
CA LYS A 592 -19.71 3.29 -19.70
C LYS A 592 -19.06 4.66 -19.67
N LEU A 593 -19.78 5.63 -19.13
CA LEU A 593 -19.27 6.91 -18.65
C LEU A 593 -19.37 7.00 -17.11
N LYS A 594 -19.53 5.86 -16.43
CA LYS A 594 -19.74 5.79 -14.98
C LYS A 594 -18.69 6.61 -14.22
N GLY A 595 -19.15 7.56 -13.41
CA GLY A 595 -18.31 8.42 -12.57
C GLY A 595 -17.29 9.28 -13.32
N MET A 596 -17.49 9.58 -14.61
CA MET A 596 -16.47 10.24 -15.44
C MET A 596 -15.94 11.56 -14.86
N PHE A 597 -16.78 12.32 -14.16
CA PHE A 597 -16.46 13.59 -13.49
C PHE A 597 -16.85 13.58 -11.98
N THR A 598 -16.85 12.41 -11.33
CA THR A 598 -17.15 12.31 -9.88
C THR A 598 -16.22 13.23 -9.08
N ASN A 599 -16.76 14.05 -8.17
CA ASN A 599 -16.05 15.00 -7.32
C ASN A 599 -15.18 16.02 -8.10
N ALA A 600 -15.43 16.25 -9.39
CA ALA A 600 -14.81 17.34 -10.15
C ALA A 600 -15.51 18.67 -9.79
N LEU A 601 -15.28 19.17 -8.57
CA LEU A 601 -16.09 20.18 -7.88
C LEU A 601 -16.49 21.37 -8.78
N HIS A 602 -15.50 21.99 -9.42
CA HIS A 602 -15.65 23.19 -10.25
C HIS A 602 -15.84 22.89 -11.75
N PHE A 603 -16.09 21.64 -12.14
CA PHE A 603 -16.31 21.29 -13.55
C PHE A 603 -17.67 21.85 -14.01
N ASN A 604 -17.63 22.83 -14.91
CA ASN A 604 -18.80 23.38 -15.57
C ASN A 604 -18.44 23.76 -17.01
N GLN A 605 -18.10 22.75 -17.83
CA GLN A 605 -18.00 22.88 -19.28
C GLN A 605 -18.96 21.91 -19.98
N GLN A 606 -19.41 22.32 -21.17
CA GLN A 606 -20.09 21.43 -22.10
C GLN A 606 -19.14 20.32 -22.58
N VAL A 607 -19.65 19.10 -22.70
CA VAL A 607 -18.92 17.95 -23.25
C VAL A 607 -19.65 17.45 -24.50
N GLU A 608 -18.90 17.28 -25.58
CA GLU A 608 -19.43 16.80 -26.86
C GLU A 608 -19.20 15.28 -27.00
N PHE A 609 -20.28 14.51 -26.86
CA PHE A 609 -20.28 13.04 -26.97
C PHE A 609 -20.99 12.61 -28.27
N HIS A 610 -20.21 12.17 -29.26
CA HIS A 610 -20.73 11.74 -30.57
C HIS A 610 -20.94 10.21 -30.63
N GLU A 611 -21.87 9.73 -31.46
CA GLU A 611 -22.17 8.29 -31.68
C GLU A 611 -22.52 7.46 -30.41
N THR A 612 -23.22 8.03 -29.43
CA THR A 612 -23.48 7.44 -28.09
C THR A 612 -24.41 6.22 -28.05
N THR A 613 -24.69 5.59 -29.20
CA THR A 613 -25.67 4.49 -29.41
C THR A 613 -25.41 3.19 -28.64
N SER A 614 -24.28 3.08 -27.95
CA SER A 614 -23.90 1.92 -27.13
C SER A 614 -23.83 2.18 -25.62
N LEU A 615 -24.14 3.39 -25.14
CA LEU A 615 -24.12 3.68 -23.70
C LEU A 615 -25.15 2.84 -22.93
N GLU A 616 -24.67 2.15 -21.89
CA GLU A 616 -25.46 1.31 -20.97
C GLU A 616 -25.48 1.86 -19.55
N ASP A 617 -24.45 2.62 -19.16
CA ASP A 617 -24.15 2.99 -17.78
C ASP A 617 -23.49 4.39 -17.69
N ILE A 618 -24.28 5.36 -17.23
CA ILE A 618 -23.89 6.75 -16.95
C ILE A 618 -24.08 7.09 -15.46
N SER A 619 -24.11 6.07 -14.59
CA SER A 619 -24.26 6.28 -13.14
C SER A 619 -23.11 7.09 -12.56
N GLU A 620 -23.35 7.82 -11.47
CA GLU A 620 -22.36 8.68 -10.77
C GLU A 620 -21.68 9.77 -11.63
N MET A 621 -22.06 9.97 -12.90
CA MET A 621 -21.22 10.67 -13.90
C MET A 621 -20.80 12.11 -13.53
N PHE A 622 -21.68 12.88 -12.87
CA PHE A 622 -21.43 14.24 -12.36
C PHE A 622 -21.65 14.31 -10.84
N LYS A 623 -21.55 13.18 -10.13
CA LYS A 623 -21.71 13.10 -8.68
C LYS A 623 -20.69 14.02 -7.99
N GLY A 624 -21.14 14.95 -7.17
CA GLY A 624 -20.26 15.89 -6.46
C GLY A 624 -19.60 16.95 -7.36
N ALA A 625 -20.01 17.10 -8.62
CA ALA A 625 -19.63 18.25 -9.43
C ALA A 625 -20.53 19.45 -9.05
N ILE A 626 -20.25 20.05 -7.88
CA ILE A 626 -21.11 21.04 -7.23
C ILE A 626 -21.48 22.23 -8.13
N SER A 627 -20.54 22.69 -8.98
CA SER A 627 -20.72 23.82 -9.89
C SER A 627 -21.33 23.45 -11.26
N PHE A 628 -21.66 22.18 -11.52
CA PHE A 628 -22.03 21.71 -12.86
C PHE A 628 -23.47 22.09 -13.25
N ASP A 629 -23.61 22.94 -14.27
CA ASP A 629 -24.89 23.24 -14.94
C ASP A 629 -24.74 23.37 -16.47
N SER A 630 -23.77 22.68 -17.07
CA SER A 630 -23.52 22.76 -18.51
C SER A 630 -24.41 21.81 -19.32
N PRO A 631 -24.87 22.18 -20.54
CA PRO A 631 -25.66 21.31 -21.39
C PRO A 631 -24.96 19.98 -21.71
N ILE A 632 -25.67 18.87 -21.50
CA ILE A 632 -25.20 17.51 -21.81
C ILE A 632 -25.81 17.06 -23.14
N LEU A 633 -24.99 16.95 -24.18
CA LEU A 633 -25.43 16.50 -25.50
C LEU A 633 -25.12 15.01 -25.70
N PHE A 634 -26.13 14.16 -25.52
CA PHE A 634 -26.10 12.74 -25.92
C PHE A 634 -26.89 12.53 -27.22
N THR A 635 -26.25 11.96 -28.25
CA THR A 635 -26.90 11.67 -29.55
C THR A 635 -27.97 10.58 -29.49
N ASP A 636 -27.82 9.62 -28.58
CA ASP A 636 -28.72 8.50 -28.31
C ASP A 636 -28.50 8.02 -26.86
N MET A 637 -29.60 7.65 -26.19
CA MET A 637 -29.62 7.09 -24.82
C MET A 637 -30.42 5.77 -24.75
N SER A 638 -30.91 5.26 -25.88
CA SER A 638 -31.87 4.15 -25.97
C SER A 638 -31.44 2.83 -25.31
N ARG A 639 -30.15 2.67 -24.98
CA ARG A 639 -29.59 1.50 -24.29
C ARG A 639 -29.22 1.73 -22.82
N VAL A 640 -29.34 2.96 -22.30
CA VAL A 640 -28.97 3.29 -20.92
C VAL A 640 -29.88 2.54 -19.94
N MET A 641 -29.27 1.76 -19.05
CA MET A 641 -29.95 1.01 -17.99
C MET A 641 -29.70 1.60 -16.60
N TYR A 642 -28.59 2.31 -16.43
CA TYR A 642 -28.10 2.84 -15.15
C TYR A 642 -27.76 4.33 -15.27
N MET A 643 -28.46 5.15 -14.49
CA MET A 643 -28.20 6.59 -14.30
C MET A 643 -28.35 6.97 -12.82
N ASN A 644 -28.26 5.99 -11.91
CA ASN A 644 -28.28 6.25 -10.48
C ASN A 644 -27.11 7.16 -10.06
N ASP A 645 -27.37 7.99 -9.06
CA ASP A 645 -26.40 8.90 -8.44
C ASP A 645 -25.77 9.91 -9.42
N MET A 646 -26.32 10.08 -10.64
CA MET A 646 -25.67 10.82 -11.74
C MET A 646 -25.43 12.30 -11.42
N PHE A 647 -26.36 12.95 -10.71
CA PHE A 647 -26.27 14.34 -10.24
C PHE A 647 -26.33 14.41 -8.71
N GLU A 648 -25.90 13.35 -8.02
CA GLU A 648 -25.85 13.34 -6.56
C GLU A 648 -24.87 14.42 -6.05
N ASN A 649 -25.34 15.38 -5.26
CA ASN A 649 -24.61 16.58 -4.83
C ASN A 649 -24.13 17.49 -5.99
N ALA A 650 -24.81 17.53 -7.13
CA ALA A 650 -24.58 18.56 -8.16
C ALA A 650 -25.46 19.80 -7.85
N TYR A 651 -25.03 20.64 -6.92
CA TYR A 651 -25.86 21.70 -6.30
C TYR A 651 -26.43 22.71 -7.31
N ALA A 652 -25.64 23.09 -8.31
CA ALA A 652 -26.03 24.03 -9.36
C ALA A 652 -26.92 23.43 -10.47
N PHE A 653 -27.01 22.10 -10.59
CA PHE A 653 -27.54 21.46 -11.80
C PHE A 653 -29.04 21.71 -12.02
N ASN A 654 -29.39 22.30 -13.17
CA ASN A 654 -30.75 22.66 -13.55
C ASN A 654 -31.02 22.54 -15.07
N GLN A 655 -30.31 21.66 -15.80
CA GLN A 655 -30.42 21.57 -17.26
C GLN A 655 -31.68 20.81 -17.78
N PRO A 656 -32.30 21.25 -18.90
CA PRO A 656 -33.58 20.73 -19.40
C PRO A 656 -33.49 19.35 -20.09
N ILE A 657 -33.47 18.28 -19.28
CA ILE A 657 -33.28 16.87 -19.68
C ILE A 657 -34.58 16.09 -20.00
N ASN A 658 -35.74 16.74 -20.07
CA ASN A 658 -37.04 16.10 -20.43
C ASN A 658 -37.00 15.34 -21.77
N HIS A 659 -36.10 15.74 -22.68
CA HIS A 659 -35.94 15.18 -24.02
C HIS A 659 -35.16 13.85 -24.07
N TRP A 660 -34.59 13.40 -22.95
CA TRP A 660 -33.80 12.17 -22.86
C TRP A 660 -34.64 10.89 -23.01
N ASN A 661 -34.14 9.92 -23.78
CA ASN A 661 -34.75 8.59 -23.83
C ASN A 661 -34.32 7.76 -22.61
N VAL A 662 -35.26 7.54 -21.68
CA VAL A 662 -35.07 6.70 -20.49
C VAL A 662 -35.81 5.34 -20.55
N ASP A 663 -36.33 4.93 -21.72
CA ASP A 663 -37.17 3.72 -21.91
C ASP A 663 -36.60 2.45 -21.25
N ASN A 664 -35.27 2.26 -21.31
CA ASN A 664 -34.58 1.07 -20.81
C ASN A 664 -33.97 1.23 -19.41
N VAL A 665 -34.12 2.40 -18.78
CA VAL A 665 -33.55 2.69 -17.46
C VAL A 665 -34.24 1.85 -16.38
N ARG A 666 -33.41 1.32 -15.47
CA ARG A 666 -33.86 0.42 -14.38
C ARG A 666 -33.62 1.00 -13.00
N ASN A 667 -32.61 1.86 -12.86
CA ASN A 667 -32.15 2.42 -11.60
C ASN A 667 -32.01 3.95 -11.70
N MET A 668 -32.84 4.67 -10.95
CA MET A 668 -32.82 6.14 -10.76
C MET A 668 -32.63 6.49 -9.27
N CYS A 669 -31.99 5.60 -8.53
CA CYS A 669 -31.55 5.81 -7.14
C CYS A 669 -30.74 7.11 -7.03
N GLN A 670 -31.07 7.98 -6.09
CA GLN A 670 -30.31 9.21 -5.75
C GLN A 670 -29.98 10.11 -6.97
N LEU A 671 -30.74 10.01 -8.06
CA LEU A 671 -30.42 10.66 -9.35
C LEU A 671 -30.15 12.16 -9.20
N PHE A 672 -31.01 12.86 -8.46
CA PHE A 672 -30.91 14.28 -8.10
C PHE A 672 -30.81 14.47 -6.58
N TYR A 673 -30.23 13.50 -5.86
CA TYR A 673 -30.08 13.63 -4.40
C TYR A 673 -29.19 14.83 -4.09
N ASN A 674 -29.68 15.76 -3.30
CA ASN A 674 -28.99 17.00 -2.93
C ASN A 674 -28.66 17.91 -4.14
N ALA A 675 -29.37 17.80 -5.26
CA ALA A 675 -29.26 18.73 -6.38
C ALA A 675 -30.17 19.95 -6.11
N HIS A 676 -29.71 20.86 -5.24
CA HIS A 676 -30.52 21.95 -4.66
C HIS A 676 -31.29 22.79 -5.70
N SER A 677 -30.63 23.12 -6.81
CA SER A 677 -31.15 24.02 -7.85
C SER A 677 -32.06 23.34 -8.89
N PHE A 678 -32.22 22.02 -8.85
CA PHE A 678 -32.89 21.27 -9.91
C PHE A 678 -34.41 21.48 -9.90
N ASP A 679 -34.92 22.24 -10.88
CA ASP A 679 -36.34 22.39 -11.15
C ASP A 679 -36.63 22.34 -12.66
N GLN A 680 -36.59 21.13 -13.24
CA GLN A 680 -36.87 20.92 -14.67
C GLN A 680 -38.02 19.92 -14.91
N PRO A 681 -38.78 20.10 -16.01
CA PRO A 681 -39.84 19.18 -16.40
C PRO A 681 -39.29 17.80 -16.76
N LEU A 682 -40.05 16.75 -16.38
CA LEU A 682 -39.69 15.33 -16.58
C LEU A 682 -40.90 14.47 -16.98
N GLU A 683 -42.04 15.07 -17.29
CA GLU A 683 -43.29 14.37 -17.63
C GLU A 683 -43.22 13.58 -18.95
N GLY A 684 -42.25 13.87 -19.81
CA GLY A 684 -41.96 13.09 -21.02
C GLY A 684 -41.26 11.76 -20.77
N TRP A 685 -40.71 11.53 -19.57
CA TRP A 685 -39.93 10.33 -19.25
C TRP A 685 -40.79 9.07 -19.09
N ASN A 686 -40.47 8.05 -19.90
CA ASN A 686 -41.08 6.72 -19.81
C ASN A 686 -40.40 5.85 -18.74
N VAL A 687 -40.85 5.94 -17.49
CA VAL A 687 -40.29 5.18 -16.36
C VAL A 687 -40.79 3.73 -16.22
N ASP A 688 -41.44 3.16 -17.24
CA ASP A 688 -42.06 1.81 -17.20
C ASP A 688 -41.13 0.70 -16.67
N ASN A 689 -39.83 0.75 -16.99
CA ASN A 689 -38.83 -0.25 -16.60
C ASN A 689 -38.07 0.05 -15.30
N VAL A 690 -38.30 1.22 -14.69
CA VAL A 690 -37.64 1.64 -13.45
C VAL A 690 -38.18 0.84 -12.28
N ASN A 691 -37.27 0.25 -11.49
CA ASN A 691 -37.64 -0.52 -10.29
C ASN A 691 -37.11 0.07 -8.98
N ASN A 692 -36.22 1.07 -9.05
CA ASN A 692 -35.66 1.77 -7.90
C ASN A 692 -35.60 3.29 -8.13
N MET A 693 -36.22 4.05 -7.22
CA MET A 693 -36.30 5.51 -7.13
C MET A 693 -36.04 5.99 -5.68
N TYR A 694 -35.29 5.20 -4.88
CA TYR A 694 -34.86 5.61 -3.53
C TYR A 694 -34.15 6.97 -3.58
N ARG A 695 -34.58 7.93 -2.76
CA ARG A 695 -34.01 9.30 -2.67
C ARG A 695 -33.90 10.09 -3.98
N MET A 696 -34.69 9.74 -5.02
CA MET A 696 -34.52 10.28 -6.37
C MET A 696 -34.49 11.82 -6.45
N PHE A 697 -35.31 12.52 -5.64
CA PHE A 697 -35.40 13.97 -5.54
C PHE A 697 -35.19 14.47 -4.09
N SER A 698 -34.55 13.68 -3.22
CA SER A 698 -34.38 14.10 -1.83
C SER A 698 -33.32 15.20 -1.73
N HIS A 699 -33.62 16.28 -1.01
CA HIS A 699 -32.83 17.52 -0.97
C HIS A 699 -32.72 18.24 -2.34
N ALA A 700 -33.57 17.92 -3.32
CA ALA A 700 -33.79 18.77 -4.49
C ALA A 700 -34.79 19.87 -4.12
N PHE A 701 -34.31 20.92 -3.43
CA PHE A 701 -35.16 21.88 -2.72
C PHE A 701 -36.24 22.53 -3.60
N LYS A 702 -35.85 22.95 -4.81
CA LYS A 702 -36.71 23.70 -5.75
C LYS A 702 -37.63 22.81 -6.60
N PHE A 703 -37.43 21.50 -6.63
CA PHE A 703 -38.09 20.62 -7.60
C PHE A 703 -39.62 20.57 -7.44
N ASN A 704 -40.35 21.04 -8.45
CA ASN A 704 -41.80 21.22 -8.41
C ASN A 704 -42.52 20.87 -9.73
N HIS A 705 -42.01 19.92 -10.53
CA HIS A 705 -42.60 19.52 -11.82
C HIS A 705 -43.53 18.29 -11.77
N PRO A 706 -44.56 18.20 -12.65
CA PRO A 706 -45.64 17.24 -12.53
C PRO A 706 -45.26 15.81 -12.94
N LEU A 707 -45.31 14.87 -11.98
CA LEU A 707 -44.97 13.46 -12.20
C LEU A 707 -46.19 12.52 -12.36
N GLU A 708 -47.40 13.06 -12.50
CA GLU A 708 -48.63 12.23 -12.56
C GLU A 708 -48.68 11.25 -13.74
N GLN A 709 -47.98 11.51 -14.84
CA GLN A 709 -48.03 10.62 -16.01
C GLN A 709 -47.25 9.32 -15.77
N TRP A 710 -46.19 9.37 -14.95
CA TRP A 710 -45.22 8.29 -14.70
C TRP A 710 -45.83 6.97 -14.20
N ASN A 711 -45.53 5.88 -14.92
CA ASN A 711 -46.03 4.55 -14.57
C ASN A 711 -45.12 3.83 -13.56
N VAL A 712 -45.19 4.23 -12.28
CA VAL A 712 -44.41 3.64 -11.18
C VAL A 712 -44.77 2.18 -10.83
N SER A 713 -45.45 1.42 -11.71
CA SER A 713 -45.97 0.08 -11.38
C SER A 713 -44.90 -1.00 -11.20
N ASN A 714 -43.70 -0.83 -11.78
CA ASN A 714 -42.57 -1.73 -11.55
C ASN A 714 -41.65 -1.30 -10.39
N VAL A 715 -41.90 -0.13 -9.78
CA VAL A 715 -41.10 0.41 -8.68
C VAL A 715 -41.30 -0.42 -7.40
N ARG A 716 -40.18 -0.73 -6.73
CA ARG A 716 -40.11 -1.53 -5.51
C ARG A 716 -39.62 -0.72 -4.31
N THR A 717 -38.72 0.21 -4.57
CA THR A 717 -38.07 1.10 -3.59
C THR A 717 -38.20 2.55 -4.03
N MET A 718 -38.93 3.33 -3.25
CA MET A 718 -39.14 4.78 -3.41
C MET A 718 -39.33 5.46 -2.03
N TYR A 719 -38.73 4.87 -1.01
CA TYR A 719 -38.65 5.49 0.31
C TYR A 719 -37.73 6.72 0.21
N GLU A 720 -38.02 7.73 1.02
CA GLU A 720 -37.35 9.04 1.03
C GLU A 720 -37.30 9.74 -0.35
N MET A 721 -38.19 9.41 -1.30
CA MET A 721 -38.12 9.89 -2.70
C MET A 721 -38.16 11.42 -2.83
N PHE A 722 -38.97 12.11 -2.01
CA PHE A 722 -39.12 13.58 -1.96
C PHE A 722 -38.73 14.12 -0.56
N CYS A 723 -37.85 13.41 0.16
CA CYS A 723 -37.42 13.82 1.50
C CYS A 723 -36.61 15.12 1.44
N ASN A 724 -37.04 16.18 2.12
CA ASN A 724 -36.50 17.54 2.04
C ASN A 724 -36.58 18.16 0.62
N ALA A 725 -37.60 17.80 -0.18
CA ALA A 725 -37.95 18.51 -1.40
C ALA A 725 -38.90 19.67 -1.04
N LYS A 726 -38.33 20.76 -0.51
CA LYS A 726 -39.05 21.84 0.20
C LYS A 726 -40.26 22.39 -0.57
N GLU A 727 -40.10 22.66 -1.88
CA GLU A 727 -41.15 23.25 -2.73
C GLU A 727 -42.14 22.25 -3.35
N PHE A 728 -41.83 20.95 -3.35
CA PHE A 728 -42.58 19.96 -4.14
C PHE A 728 -44.06 19.86 -3.74
N ASN A 729 -44.96 20.28 -4.63
CA ASN A 729 -46.41 20.28 -4.36
C ASN A 729 -47.26 19.80 -5.55
N GLN A 730 -46.75 18.83 -6.33
CA GLN A 730 -47.40 18.36 -7.55
C GLN A 730 -48.30 17.13 -7.35
N PRO A 731 -49.41 17.00 -8.09
CA PRO A 731 -50.39 15.94 -7.89
C PRO A 731 -49.82 14.55 -8.25
N LEU A 732 -50.06 13.57 -7.37
CA LEU A 732 -49.64 12.17 -7.55
C LEU A 732 -50.84 11.18 -7.50
N GLN A 733 -52.06 11.70 -7.62
CA GLN A 733 -53.32 10.95 -7.51
C GLN A 733 -53.44 9.82 -8.57
N SER A 734 -52.84 9.98 -9.73
CA SER A 734 -52.80 8.97 -10.80
C SER A 734 -52.06 7.68 -10.42
N TRP A 735 -51.14 7.75 -9.45
CA TRP A 735 -50.32 6.61 -9.00
C TRP A 735 -51.11 5.60 -8.15
N TYR A 736 -52.38 5.87 -7.85
CA TYR A 736 -53.18 5.11 -6.88
C TYR A 736 -53.14 3.59 -7.07
N ASN A 737 -53.23 3.08 -8.30
CA ASN A 737 -53.18 1.64 -8.62
C ASN A 737 -51.77 1.09 -8.93
N ARG A 738 -50.76 1.97 -9.00
CA ARG A 738 -49.40 1.67 -9.46
C ARG A 738 -48.50 1.18 -8.31
N LEU A 739 -48.75 1.63 -7.08
CA LEU A 739 -47.88 1.39 -5.91
C LEU A 739 -47.89 -0.05 -5.33
N HIS A 740 -48.49 -1.02 -6.03
CA HIS A 740 -48.75 -2.37 -5.53
C HIS A 740 -47.49 -3.25 -5.34
N ASN A 741 -46.32 -2.81 -5.80
CA ASN A 741 -45.02 -3.49 -5.60
C ASN A 741 -44.14 -2.85 -4.51
N VAL A 742 -44.55 -1.70 -3.97
CA VAL A 742 -43.82 -0.96 -2.91
C VAL A 742 -44.04 -1.62 -1.54
N THR A 743 -42.99 -1.71 -0.72
CA THR A 743 -43.02 -2.32 0.62
C THR A 743 -42.64 -1.37 1.75
N SER A 744 -42.02 -0.23 1.44
CA SER A 744 -41.71 0.86 2.37
C SER A 744 -42.05 2.21 1.74
N MET A 745 -42.68 3.08 2.51
CA MET A 745 -42.89 4.51 2.22
C MET A 745 -42.26 5.37 3.33
N GLU A 746 -41.22 4.83 3.97
CA GLU A 746 -40.41 5.51 4.97
C GLU A 746 -39.92 6.86 4.44
N GLY A 747 -40.15 7.94 5.20
CA GLY A 747 -39.68 9.29 4.89
C GLY A 747 -40.10 9.88 3.54
N MET A 748 -41.09 9.32 2.84
CA MET A 748 -41.33 9.62 1.41
C MET A 748 -41.54 11.12 1.12
N PHE A 749 -42.22 11.84 2.02
CA PHE A 749 -42.42 13.29 2.02
C PHE A 749 -41.99 13.89 3.37
N SER A 750 -40.94 13.33 4.00
CA SER A 750 -40.33 13.93 5.18
C SER A 750 -39.78 15.31 4.80
N ASP A 751 -40.05 16.35 5.57
CA ASP A 751 -39.48 17.69 5.43
C ASP A 751 -39.80 18.33 4.05
N ALA A 752 -40.87 17.85 3.38
CA ALA A 752 -41.42 18.40 2.14
C ALA A 752 -42.45 19.49 2.48
N ASN A 753 -41.95 20.65 2.93
CA ASN A 753 -42.72 21.69 3.62
C ASN A 753 -44.01 22.14 2.89
N MET A 754 -43.96 22.27 1.55
CA MET A 754 -45.09 22.74 0.73
C MET A 754 -46.05 21.63 0.27
N PHE A 755 -45.73 20.35 0.47
CA PHE A 755 -46.52 19.25 -0.08
C PHE A 755 -47.92 19.15 0.55
N ASN A 756 -48.99 19.37 -0.24
CA ASN A 756 -50.37 19.36 0.23
C ASN A 756 -51.37 18.80 -0.81
N GLN A 757 -51.03 17.68 -1.45
CA GLN A 757 -51.86 17.05 -2.50
C GLN A 757 -52.67 15.86 -1.99
N ASP A 758 -53.86 15.63 -2.57
CA ASP A 758 -54.68 14.46 -2.30
C ASP A 758 -54.02 13.17 -2.83
N LEU A 759 -53.99 12.13 -1.98
CA LEU A 759 -53.40 10.82 -2.26
C LEU A 759 -54.45 9.70 -2.12
N ASP A 760 -55.69 9.96 -2.50
CA ASP A 760 -56.83 9.07 -2.32
C ASP A 760 -56.66 7.73 -3.08
N GLY A 761 -57.19 6.66 -2.50
CA GLY A 761 -57.24 5.33 -3.12
C GLY A 761 -55.89 4.65 -3.37
N TRP A 762 -54.77 5.22 -2.90
CA TRP A 762 -53.44 4.61 -3.01
C TRP A 762 -53.42 3.18 -2.47
N GLN A 763 -53.05 2.22 -3.33
CA GLN A 763 -53.11 0.78 -3.06
C GLN A 763 -51.91 0.29 -2.21
N THR A 764 -51.79 0.82 -1.01
CA THR A 764 -50.70 0.61 -0.04
C THR A 764 -50.66 -0.78 0.61
N PHE A 765 -51.42 -1.77 0.10
CA PHE A 765 -51.66 -3.07 0.75
C PHE A 765 -50.43 -3.97 0.95
N ARG A 766 -49.27 -3.64 0.39
CA ARG A 766 -47.98 -4.31 0.64
C ARG A 766 -47.00 -3.51 1.50
N VAL A 767 -47.31 -2.24 1.79
CA VAL A 767 -46.45 -1.35 2.57
C VAL A 767 -46.46 -1.80 4.03
N ARG A 768 -45.27 -2.05 4.57
CA ARG A 768 -45.04 -2.48 5.96
C ARG A 768 -44.51 -1.37 6.84
N ASN A 769 -43.89 -0.36 6.23
CA ASN A 769 -43.23 0.74 6.91
C ASN A 769 -43.73 2.07 6.33
N MET A 770 -44.30 2.92 7.19
CA MET A 770 -44.78 4.28 6.90
C MET A 770 -44.20 5.28 7.91
N ASN A 771 -43.06 4.98 8.52
CA ASN A 771 -42.46 5.90 9.49
C ASN A 771 -41.94 7.16 8.80
N ARG A 772 -42.04 8.29 9.50
CA ARG A 772 -41.65 9.62 8.98
C ARG A 772 -42.34 10.04 7.65
N MET A 773 -43.38 9.33 7.17
CA MET A 773 -43.85 9.51 5.79
C MET A 773 -44.22 10.96 5.45
N PHE A 774 -44.76 11.69 6.43
CA PHE A 774 -45.04 13.13 6.41
C PHE A 774 -44.48 13.79 7.70
N GLU A 775 -43.27 13.41 8.12
CA GLU A 775 -42.57 14.13 9.18
C GLU A 775 -42.19 15.54 8.68
N HIS A 776 -42.45 16.59 9.44
CA HIS A 776 -42.32 18.02 9.10
C HIS A 776 -42.91 18.47 7.75
N ALA A 777 -43.82 17.71 7.13
CA ALA A 777 -44.60 18.23 6.00
C ALA A 777 -45.64 19.23 6.54
N TRP A 778 -45.21 20.46 6.84
CA TRP A 778 -45.97 21.46 7.60
C TRP A 778 -47.33 21.77 6.95
N SER A 779 -47.33 21.93 5.63
CA SER A 779 -48.54 22.20 4.82
C SER A 779 -49.48 21.00 4.68
N PHE A 780 -49.03 19.78 5.00
CA PHE A 780 -49.72 18.58 4.56
C PHE A 780 -51.05 18.35 5.28
N ASN A 781 -52.13 18.46 4.52
CA ASN A 781 -53.49 18.11 4.92
C ASN A 781 -54.28 17.45 3.77
N GLY A 782 -53.59 16.86 2.79
CA GLY A 782 -54.19 16.12 1.67
C GLY A 782 -54.88 14.82 2.10
N SER A 783 -55.97 14.46 1.42
CA SER A 783 -56.80 13.30 1.77
C SER A 783 -56.06 11.97 1.55
N LEU A 784 -56.29 11.03 2.48
CA LEU A 784 -55.72 9.68 2.52
C LEU A 784 -56.84 8.61 2.44
N THR A 785 -57.97 8.94 1.84
CA THR A 785 -59.19 8.11 1.88
C THR A 785 -59.02 6.88 1.01
N GLY A 786 -59.27 5.69 1.58
CA GLY A 786 -59.19 4.42 0.85
C GLY A 786 -57.80 3.79 0.77
N TRP A 787 -56.82 4.30 1.53
CA TRP A 787 -55.55 3.60 1.78
C TRP A 787 -55.77 2.22 2.42
N ILE A 788 -54.88 1.26 2.15
CA ILE A 788 -54.97 -0.13 2.64
C ILE A 788 -53.79 -0.43 3.56
N THR A 789 -53.91 -0.04 4.83
CA THR A 789 -52.84 -0.12 5.84
C THR A 789 -52.70 -1.48 6.54
N SER A 790 -53.47 -2.50 6.16
CA SER A 790 -53.55 -3.78 6.89
C SER A 790 -52.24 -4.59 6.96
N SER A 791 -51.29 -4.33 6.06
CA SER A 791 -49.92 -4.88 6.09
C SER A 791 -48.94 -4.04 6.92
N CYS A 792 -49.31 -2.84 7.36
CA CYS A 792 -48.41 -1.90 8.00
C CYS A 792 -48.09 -2.31 9.45
N VAL A 793 -46.80 -2.28 9.79
CA VAL A 793 -46.27 -2.69 11.10
C VAL A 793 -45.71 -1.48 11.87
N ASN A 794 -45.30 -0.42 11.17
CA ASN A 794 -44.66 0.76 11.75
C ASN A 794 -45.21 2.06 11.14
N MET A 795 -45.85 2.87 11.98
CA MET A 795 -46.36 4.22 11.67
C MET A 795 -45.71 5.29 12.59
N SER A 796 -44.55 5.00 13.18
CA SER A 796 -43.88 5.96 14.07
C SER A 796 -43.46 7.23 13.32
N LYS A 797 -43.66 8.40 13.94
CA LYS A 797 -43.44 9.72 13.32
C LYS A 797 -44.23 9.98 12.00
N MET A 798 -45.26 9.19 11.64
CA MET A 798 -45.90 9.30 10.32
C MET A 798 -46.41 10.72 9.97
N PHE A 799 -46.89 11.47 10.97
CA PHE A 799 -47.32 12.87 10.87
C PHE A 799 -46.65 13.72 11.97
N TYR A 800 -45.37 13.47 12.24
CA TYR A 800 -44.59 14.26 13.20
C TYR A 800 -44.45 15.69 12.69
N GLY A 801 -44.82 16.72 13.44
CA GLY A 801 -44.69 18.11 13.00
C GLY A 801 -45.54 18.49 11.78
N ALA A 802 -46.48 17.65 11.33
CA ALA A 802 -47.42 18.01 10.27
C ALA A 802 -48.50 18.95 10.85
N ILE A 803 -48.16 20.22 11.03
CA ILE A 803 -48.91 21.21 11.82
C ILE A 803 -50.37 21.32 11.36
N LEU A 804 -50.61 21.37 10.05
CA LEU A 804 -51.94 21.54 9.48
C LEU A 804 -52.77 20.25 9.40
N PHE A 805 -52.18 19.07 9.63
CA PHE A 805 -52.83 17.79 9.37
C PHE A 805 -54.04 17.51 10.28
N ASN A 806 -55.22 17.32 9.66
CA ASN A 806 -56.47 17.01 10.38
C ASN A 806 -57.37 16.02 9.62
N GLN A 807 -56.82 15.20 8.72
CA GLN A 807 -57.61 14.27 7.91
C GLN A 807 -58.13 13.05 8.68
N ASN A 808 -59.23 12.48 8.20
CA ASN A 808 -59.91 11.35 8.83
C ASN A 808 -59.20 10.01 8.54
N VAL A 809 -58.20 9.70 9.36
CA VAL A 809 -57.46 8.42 9.34
C VAL A 809 -58.18 7.27 10.08
N GLY A 810 -59.42 7.47 10.52
CA GLY A 810 -60.22 6.44 11.22
C GLY A 810 -60.54 5.19 10.39
N ALA A 811 -60.34 5.25 9.07
CA ALA A 811 -60.50 4.11 8.15
C ALA A 811 -59.26 3.19 8.09
N PHE A 812 -58.12 3.57 8.68
CA PHE A 812 -56.91 2.77 8.67
C PHE A 812 -57.08 1.47 9.49
N ASP A 813 -56.81 0.33 8.86
CA ASP A 813 -56.58 -0.93 9.57
C ASP A 813 -55.24 -0.84 10.30
N THR A 814 -55.31 -0.90 11.62
CA THR A 814 -54.19 -0.76 12.56
C THR A 814 -53.83 -2.08 13.25
N SER A 815 -54.55 -3.17 12.95
CA SER A 815 -54.42 -4.46 13.66
C SER A 815 -53.03 -5.12 13.55
N SER A 816 -52.26 -4.77 12.52
CA SER A 816 -50.87 -5.20 12.31
C SER A 816 -49.81 -4.27 12.91
N VAL A 817 -50.19 -3.07 13.38
CA VAL A 817 -49.26 -2.00 13.74
C VAL A 817 -48.67 -2.23 15.14
N VAL A 818 -47.35 -2.40 15.19
CA VAL A 818 -46.56 -2.64 16.42
C VAL A 818 -46.00 -1.33 17.00
N ASN A 819 -45.76 -0.32 16.16
CA ASN A 819 -45.15 0.95 16.58
C ASN A 819 -45.91 2.17 16.04
N MET A 820 -46.40 3.00 16.96
CA MET A 820 -47.07 4.29 16.72
C MET A 820 -46.37 5.45 17.46
N SER A 821 -45.12 5.27 17.93
CA SER A 821 -44.45 6.31 18.73
C SER A 821 -44.27 7.61 17.94
N LYS A 822 -44.56 8.74 18.58
CA LYS A 822 -44.54 10.08 17.98
C LYS A 822 -45.43 10.27 16.73
N MET A 823 -46.41 9.39 16.45
CA MET A 823 -47.15 9.40 15.17
C MET A 823 -47.82 10.75 14.83
N PHE A 824 -48.32 11.48 15.82
CA PHE A 824 -48.94 12.81 15.72
C PHE A 824 -48.28 13.82 16.68
N PHE A 825 -46.98 13.66 16.95
CA PHE A 825 -46.23 14.63 17.76
C PHE A 825 -46.25 15.99 17.05
N GLY A 826 -46.66 17.07 17.72
CA GLY A 826 -46.68 18.42 17.13
C GLY A 826 -47.68 18.62 15.98
N ALA A 827 -48.58 17.67 15.71
CA ALA A 827 -49.66 17.83 14.74
C ALA A 827 -50.77 18.69 15.35
N HIS A 828 -50.53 20.00 15.45
CA HIS A 828 -51.34 20.93 16.25
C HIS A 828 -52.83 20.93 15.87
N ASN A 829 -53.16 20.84 14.57
CA ASN A 829 -54.55 20.83 14.11
C ASN A 829 -55.24 19.45 14.20
N PHE A 830 -54.56 18.38 14.62
CA PHE A 830 -55.09 17.02 14.56
C PHE A 830 -56.16 16.73 15.62
N VAL A 831 -57.43 16.86 15.26
CA VAL A 831 -58.59 16.60 16.14
C VAL A 831 -58.78 15.09 16.40
N GLY A 832 -58.27 14.24 15.51
CA GLY A 832 -58.26 12.78 15.66
C GLY A 832 -59.52 12.03 15.23
N ASN A 833 -60.41 12.66 14.48
CA ASN A 833 -61.71 12.10 14.10
C ASN A 833 -61.60 10.66 13.55
N GLY A 834 -62.32 9.72 14.18
CA GLY A 834 -62.45 8.33 13.71
C GLY A 834 -61.54 7.31 14.40
N ILE A 835 -60.41 7.72 14.99
CA ILE A 835 -59.41 6.77 15.53
C ILE A 835 -59.89 5.98 16.77
N GLN A 836 -61.02 6.35 17.37
CA GLN A 836 -61.66 5.59 18.46
C GLN A 836 -62.15 4.18 18.05
N GLY A 837 -62.09 3.85 16.75
CA GLY A 837 -62.37 2.51 16.20
C GLY A 837 -61.15 1.66 15.85
N TRP A 838 -59.93 2.17 16.02
CA TRP A 838 -58.68 1.44 15.71
C TRP A 838 -58.46 0.20 16.59
N ASP A 839 -57.86 -0.84 16.00
CA ASP A 839 -57.40 -2.03 16.72
C ASP A 839 -55.93 -1.85 17.09
N THR A 840 -55.68 -1.57 18.37
CA THR A 840 -54.34 -1.37 18.92
C THR A 840 -53.76 -2.62 19.57
N SER A 841 -54.42 -3.78 19.47
CA SER A 841 -54.07 -4.98 20.25
C SER A 841 -52.68 -5.57 19.96
N SER A 842 -52.10 -5.27 18.79
CA SER A 842 -50.72 -5.60 18.42
C SER A 842 -49.68 -4.53 18.79
N CYS A 843 -50.10 -3.34 19.22
CA CYS A 843 -49.21 -2.21 19.41
C CYS A 843 -48.39 -2.32 20.71
N VAL A 844 -47.07 -2.12 20.60
CA VAL A 844 -46.09 -2.24 21.69
C VAL A 844 -45.55 -0.87 22.13
N ASN A 845 -45.52 0.13 21.23
CA ASN A 845 -44.96 1.45 21.51
C ASN A 845 -45.86 2.60 21.01
N MET A 846 -46.36 3.40 21.96
CA MET A 846 -47.16 4.62 21.74
C MET A 846 -46.50 5.87 22.38
N SER A 847 -45.20 5.80 22.69
CA SER A 847 -44.52 6.91 23.37
C SER A 847 -44.58 8.21 22.56
N ARG A 848 -44.90 9.31 23.25
CA ARG A 848 -45.11 10.65 22.67
C ARG A 848 -46.11 10.72 21.49
N MET A 849 -47.03 9.75 21.33
CA MET A 849 -47.89 9.64 20.14
C MET A 849 -48.69 10.91 19.80
N PHE A 850 -49.20 11.63 20.81
CA PHE A 850 -49.96 12.87 20.68
C PHE A 850 -49.29 14.04 21.43
N PHE A 851 -47.98 13.98 21.67
CA PHE A 851 -47.25 15.03 22.39
C PHE A 851 -47.34 16.36 21.61
N ARG A 852 -47.77 17.46 22.25
CA ARG A 852 -48.08 18.76 21.59
C ARG A 852 -49.17 18.71 20.48
N ALA A 853 -49.97 17.65 20.37
CA ALA A 853 -51.16 17.66 19.51
C ALA A 853 -52.31 18.43 20.21
N THR A 854 -52.21 19.76 20.25
CA THR A 854 -53.04 20.63 21.12
C THR A 854 -54.55 20.43 20.92
N ASN A 855 -55.02 20.42 19.67
CA ASN A 855 -56.45 20.23 19.34
C ASN A 855 -56.96 18.79 19.45
N PHE A 856 -56.10 17.80 19.77
CA PHE A 856 -56.53 16.41 19.88
C PHE A 856 -57.54 16.24 21.03
N ASN A 857 -58.73 15.70 20.75
CA ASN A 857 -59.83 15.67 21.72
C ASN A 857 -60.65 14.36 21.79
N GLN A 858 -60.23 13.29 21.11
CA GLN A 858 -60.99 12.03 21.09
C GLN A 858 -60.93 11.23 22.39
N LEU A 859 -61.97 10.39 22.60
CA LEU A 859 -62.07 9.44 23.70
C LEU A 859 -61.66 8.02 23.26
N LEU A 860 -60.44 7.62 23.62
CA LEU A 860 -59.82 6.35 23.18
C LEU A 860 -60.20 5.12 24.04
N ASN A 861 -61.40 5.12 24.64
CA ASN A 861 -61.82 4.09 25.61
C ASN A 861 -61.90 2.66 25.05
N ASN A 862 -61.96 2.48 23.73
CA ASN A 862 -62.08 1.18 23.08
C ASN A 862 -60.73 0.50 22.81
N TRP A 863 -59.61 1.23 22.91
CA TRP A 863 -58.28 0.73 22.55
C TRP A 863 -57.81 -0.38 23.51
N ASP A 864 -57.34 -1.49 22.94
CA ASP A 864 -56.65 -2.53 23.69
C ASP A 864 -55.16 -2.20 23.79
N VAL A 865 -54.71 -1.87 25.00
CA VAL A 865 -53.34 -1.44 25.28
C VAL A 865 -52.53 -2.47 26.07
N ARG A 866 -53.02 -3.71 26.17
CA ARG A 866 -52.40 -4.77 26.99
C ARG A 866 -51.01 -5.23 26.52
N GLN A 867 -50.65 -4.97 25.26
CA GLN A 867 -49.30 -5.24 24.72
C GLN A 867 -48.38 -4.01 24.75
N VAL A 868 -48.89 -2.82 25.08
CA VAL A 868 -48.10 -1.59 25.06
C VAL A 868 -47.12 -1.57 26.23
N LEU A 869 -45.83 -1.56 25.92
CA LEU A 869 -44.73 -1.46 26.90
C LEU A 869 -44.26 -0.02 27.11
N ASN A 870 -44.59 0.91 26.20
CA ASN A 870 -44.14 2.29 26.30
C ASN A 870 -45.21 3.31 25.87
N MET A 871 -45.63 4.15 26.82
CA MET A 871 -46.54 5.29 26.68
C MET A 871 -45.91 6.59 27.20
N LYS A 872 -44.57 6.65 27.34
CA LYS A 872 -43.86 7.81 27.90
C LYS A 872 -44.30 9.10 27.18
N SER A 873 -44.84 10.04 27.96
CA SER A 873 -45.34 11.34 27.48
C SER A 873 -46.35 11.29 26.31
N MET A 874 -47.17 10.23 26.21
CA MET A 874 -48.13 10.03 25.10
C MET A 874 -49.09 11.20 24.84
N PHE A 875 -49.58 11.87 25.88
CA PHE A 875 -50.53 13.01 25.83
C PHE A 875 -49.98 14.25 26.55
N ALA A 876 -48.65 14.40 26.68
CA ALA A 876 -48.08 15.58 27.31
C ALA A 876 -48.26 16.81 26.41
N PHE A 877 -48.63 17.95 27.00
CA PHE A 877 -48.99 19.18 26.29
C PHE A 877 -50.17 19.04 25.29
N VAL A 878 -51.11 18.12 25.55
CA VAL A 878 -52.46 18.17 24.96
C VAL A 878 -53.37 18.97 25.90
N GLU A 879 -54.24 19.82 25.33
CA GLU A 879 -55.14 20.69 26.10
C GLU A 879 -56.31 19.93 26.72
N HIS A 880 -56.83 18.95 25.97
CA HIS A 880 -58.02 18.19 26.33
C HIS A 880 -57.71 17.09 27.36
N GLN A 881 -58.66 16.82 28.25
CA GLN A 881 -58.54 15.74 29.22
C GLN A 881 -59.01 14.41 28.61
N HIS A 882 -58.12 13.42 28.54
CA HIS A 882 -58.41 12.08 28.01
C HIS A 882 -58.55 11.06 29.16
N PRO A 883 -59.78 10.78 29.66
CA PRO A 883 -60.00 9.84 30.74
C PRO A 883 -59.84 8.39 30.25
N ILE A 884 -58.61 7.87 30.27
CA ILE A 884 -58.25 6.47 29.92
C ILE A 884 -58.75 5.42 30.92
N THR A 885 -59.83 5.69 31.65
CA THR A 885 -60.33 4.89 32.78
C THR A 885 -60.87 3.51 32.39
N ALA A 886 -61.02 3.23 31.09
CA ALA A 886 -61.39 1.92 30.56
C ALA A 886 -60.17 1.02 30.25
N TRP A 887 -58.95 1.55 30.20
CA TRP A 887 -57.77 0.81 29.76
C TRP A 887 -57.28 -0.21 30.80
N VAL A 888 -56.99 -1.43 30.32
CA VAL A 888 -56.25 -2.44 31.09
C VAL A 888 -54.79 -2.36 30.68
N LEU A 889 -53.99 -1.65 31.48
CA LEU A 889 -52.56 -1.46 31.24
C LEU A 889 -51.77 -2.76 31.39
N ASN A 890 -50.69 -2.90 30.61
CA ASN A 890 -49.66 -3.90 30.85
C ASN A 890 -48.94 -3.60 32.19
N PRO A 891 -48.62 -4.59 33.05
CA PRO A 891 -47.93 -4.34 34.32
C PRO A 891 -46.58 -3.63 34.20
N ASP A 892 -45.88 -3.82 33.08
CA ASP A 892 -44.52 -3.32 32.83
C ASP A 892 -44.51 -2.03 31.98
N VAL A 893 -45.67 -1.39 31.73
CA VAL A 893 -45.77 -0.22 30.84
C VAL A 893 -45.07 1.03 31.41
N ASN A 894 -44.18 1.62 30.59
CA ASN A 894 -43.60 2.92 30.89
C ASN A 894 -44.61 4.05 30.60
N THR A 895 -45.27 4.57 31.64
CA THR A 895 -46.21 5.70 31.59
C THR A 895 -45.59 7.02 32.08
N LEU A 896 -44.25 7.12 32.15
CA LEU A 896 -43.55 8.29 32.68
C LEU A 896 -43.98 9.58 31.96
N GLY A 897 -44.51 10.54 32.73
CA GLY A 897 -44.93 11.84 32.23
C GLY A 897 -46.05 11.79 31.18
N MET A 898 -46.85 10.71 31.12
CA MET A 898 -47.86 10.47 30.08
C MET A 898 -48.85 11.63 29.88
N PHE A 899 -49.24 12.32 30.95
CA PHE A 899 -50.11 13.50 30.96
C PHE A 899 -49.40 14.75 31.50
N ARG A 900 -48.10 14.93 31.20
CA ARG A 900 -47.33 16.05 31.76
C ARG A 900 -47.80 17.38 31.16
N GLN A 901 -48.11 18.34 32.03
CA GLN A 901 -48.51 19.72 31.68
C GLN A 901 -47.65 20.77 32.42
N ASP A 902 -46.51 20.37 32.99
CA ASP A 902 -45.62 21.29 33.72
C ASP A 902 -44.92 22.24 32.73
N ASN A 903 -45.14 23.55 32.89
CA ASN A 903 -44.38 24.59 32.18
C ASN A 903 -42.92 24.62 32.68
N VAL A 904 -42.08 23.78 32.08
CA VAL A 904 -40.66 24.05 31.92
C VAL A 904 -40.51 24.59 30.50
N HIS A 905 -39.87 25.75 30.33
CA HIS A 905 -39.54 26.25 28.99
C HIS A 905 -38.71 25.20 28.25
N TYR A 906 -39.34 24.59 27.25
CA TYR A 906 -38.67 23.90 26.17
C TYR A 906 -39.16 24.60 24.91
N ILE A 907 -38.61 25.80 24.71
CA ILE A 907 -38.57 26.44 23.40
C ILE A 907 -37.56 25.60 22.61
N GLU A 908 -38.05 24.45 22.11
CA GLU A 908 -37.78 24.08 20.73
C GLU A 908 -38.69 25.04 19.98
N ASP A 909 -38.16 26.18 19.53
CA ASP A 909 -38.91 27.05 18.65
C ASP A 909 -39.01 26.39 17.27
N PHE A 910 -40.07 26.75 16.55
CA PHE A 910 -40.31 26.22 15.21
C PHE A 910 -40.19 27.31 14.14
N SER A 911 -39.76 28.52 14.53
CA SER A 911 -39.26 29.59 13.65
C SER A 911 -37.78 29.46 13.31
N ASP A 912 -36.98 28.92 14.23
CA ASP A 912 -35.50 28.92 14.17
C ASP A 912 -34.94 27.86 13.18
N TYR A 913 -35.67 27.63 12.07
CA TYR A 913 -35.33 26.73 10.97
C TYR A 913 -35.50 27.40 9.59
N GLU A 914 -35.62 28.73 9.54
CA GLU A 914 -35.66 29.49 8.28
C GLU A 914 -34.34 30.23 7.96
N GLU A 915 -33.42 30.42 8.92
CA GLU A 915 -32.12 31.13 8.72
C GLU A 915 -30.93 30.45 9.45
N GLU A 916 -30.52 29.23 9.06
CA GLU A 916 -29.24 28.62 9.54
C GLU A 916 -28.70 27.48 8.62
N GLU A 917 -28.82 27.59 7.28
CA GLU A 917 -28.14 26.68 6.30
C GLU A 917 -27.59 27.43 5.06
N GLU A 918 -27.09 28.66 5.23
CA GLU A 918 -26.12 29.28 4.31
C GLU A 918 -24.85 29.67 5.13
N ASP A 919 -23.69 29.77 4.49
CA ASP A 919 -22.38 30.22 5.05
C ASP A 919 -21.65 29.35 6.12
N GLU A 920 -21.40 28.05 5.85
CA GLU A 920 -20.19 27.34 6.35
C GLU A 920 -19.58 26.38 5.30
N GLU A 921 -18.77 26.88 4.34
CA GLU A 921 -17.55 26.16 3.85
C GLU A 921 -16.57 26.99 2.96
N GLU A 922 -16.44 28.31 3.13
CA GLU A 922 -15.32 29.05 2.48
C GLU A 922 -14.76 30.21 3.34
N GLU A 923 -13.80 29.90 4.22
CA GLU A 923 -12.55 30.69 4.33
C GLU A 923 -11.46 29.90 5.08
N GLY A 924 -10.21 30.05 4.62
CA GLY A 924 -9.08 29.24 5.07
C GLY A 924 -7.74 29.95 4.92
N GLU A 925 -7.72 31.26 5.14
CA GLU A 925 -6.48 32.06 5.21
C GLU A 925 -6.27 32.66 6.62
N GLU A 926 -5.07 33.19 6.86
CA GLU A 926 -4.56 33.61 8.16
C GLU A 926 -4.61 35.15 8.30
N GLU A 927 -4.97 35.70 9.46
CA GLU A 927 -4.15 36.68 10.21
C GLU A 927 -4.78 37.05 11.59
N GLU A 928 -4.18 38.00 12.31
CA GLU A 928 -4.22 38.09 13.79
C GLU A 928 -5.36 38.94 14.41
N GLU A 929 -5.64 38.69 15.69
CA GLU A 929 -6.49 39.53 16.55
C GLU A 929 -5.86 40.91 16.80
N ASP A 930 -6.67 41.98 16.84
CA ASP A 930 -6.34 43.19 17.61
C ASP A 930 -7.64 43.81 18.20
N GLU A 931 -7.57 44.33 19.43
CA GLU A 931 -8.74 44.77 20.22
C GLU A 931 -9.16 46.23 19.93
N GLU A 932 -10.47 46.54 20.01
CA GLU A 932 -11.10 47.67 20.76
C GLU A 932 -12.50 48.06 20.19
N GLY A 933 -13.37 48.69 21.00
CA GLY A 933 -14.35 49.66 20.47
C GLY A 933 -15.87 49.49 20.74
N GLU A 934 -16.29 49.75 21.99
CA GLU A 934 -17.43 50.63 22.38
C GLU A 934 -18.79 50.68 21.58
N GLU A 935 -19.84 50.22 22.28
CA GLU A 935 -21.06 50.98 22.68
C GLU A 935 -22.24 51.40 21.72
N GLU A 936 -23.45 51.10 22.22
CA GLU A 936 -24.72 51.87 22.24
C GLU A 936 -25.81 51.83 21.13
N GLU A 937 -27.00 51.41 21.60
CA GLU A 937 -28.40 51.90 21.41
C GLU A 937 -29.21 51.75 20.08
N GLU A 938 -30.32 51.00 20.22
CA GLU A 938 -31.73 51.31 19.89
C GLU A 938 -32.09 52.34 18.79
N GLU A 939 -32.94 51.95 17.82
CA GLU A 939 -34.40 52.26 17.87
C GLU A 939 -35.22 51.45 16.81
N GLU A 940 -36.55 51.51 16.92
CA GLU A 940 -37.55 50.77 16.12
C GLU A 940 -37.90 51.47 14.78
N GLY A 941 -38.45 50.74 13.80
CA GLY A 941 -38.98 51.31 12.55
C GLY A 941 -39.83 50.35 11.72
N GLU A 942 -41.16 50.50 11.78
CA GLU A 942 -42.16 49.72 11.02
C GLU A 942 -42.55 50.39 9.67
N GLU A 943 -43.50 49.75 8.96
CA GLU A 943 -44.38 50.25 7.89
C GLU A 943 -43.91 50.16 6.41
N GLU A 944 -44.35 49.05 5.79
CA GLU A 944 -45.24 48.97 4.60
C GLU A 944 -44.83 49.47 3.19
N GLU A 945 -45.09 48.55 2.24
CA GLU A 945 -45.65 48.70 0.88
C GLU A 945 -45.79 50.11 0.24
N GLU A 946 -45.36 50.25 -1.01
CA GLU A 946 -46.33 50.40 -2.13
C GLU A 946 -45.69 50.03 -3.50
N GLU A 947 -46.54 49.84 -4.51
CA GLU A 947 -46.23 49.47 -5.89
C GLU A 947 -45.82 50.69 -6.75
N GLU A 948 -45.10 50.51 -7.86
CA GLU A 948 -45.58 50.85 -9.23
C GLU A 948 -44.47 50.74 -10.32
N GLU A 949 -44.77 49.88 -11.30
CA GLU A 949 -44.76 50.09 -12.76
C GLU A 949 -43.61 50.80 -13.54
N GLU A 950 -43.22 50.09 -14.62
CA GLU A 950 -43.12 50.54 -16.02
C GLU A 950 -41.80 51.01 -16.70
N GLU A 951 -41.71 50.58 -17.97
CA GLU A 951 -41.04 51.15 -19.17
C GLU A 951 -39.53 51.47 -19.15
N GLU A 952 -38.73 51.28 -20.20
CA GLU A 952 -38.69 50.52 -21.48
C GLU A 952 -37.43 51.06 -22.24
N GLU A 953 -37.20 50.63 -23.50
CA GLU A 953 -36.20 51.14 -24.47
C GLU A 953 -34.69 51.10 -24.05
N GLU A 954 -33.88 50.21 -24.64
CA GLU A 954 -33.25 50.33 -25.97
C GLU A 954 -32.18 51.45 -26.08
N GLY A 955 -30.97 51.10 -26.54
CA GLY A 955 -29.85 52.03 -26.68
C GLY A 955 -28.54 51.38 -27.14
N GLU A 956 -28.45 51.06 -28.43
CA GLU A 956 -27.30 50.38 -29.05
C GLU A 956 -26.07 51.29 -29.36
N GLU A 957 -24.94 50.61 -29.59
CA GLU A 957 -23.79 50.97 -30.46
C GLU A 957 -22.85 52.17 -30.17
N ASP A 958 -21.56 51.81 -30.09
CA ASP A 958 -20.38 52.37 -30.75
C ASP A 958 -19.94 53.86 -30.63
N GLY A 959 -18.61 54.06 -30.48
CA GLY A 959 -18.00 55.40 -30.41
C GLY A 959 -16.47 55.40 -30.29
N GLU A 960 -15.77 55.10 -31.39
CA GLU A 960 -14.31 55.02 -31.55
C GLU A 960 -13.42 56.09 -30.84
N SER A 961 -12.25 55.63 -30.35
CA SER A 961 -10.93 56.32 -30.39
C SER A 961 -10.66 57.55 -29.50
N GLY A 962 -9.38 57.71 -29.10
CA GLY A 962 -8.88 58.85 -28.33
C GLY A 962 -7.38 58.72 -28.00
N GLU A 963 -6.54 59.36 -28.80
CA GLU A 963 -5.06 59.21 -28.83
C GLU A 963 -4.29 59.82 -27.64
N GLU A 964 -3.03 59.38 -27.52
CA GLU A 964 -1.84 60.09 -27.01
C GLU A 964 -1.65 60.35 -25.50
N GLY A 965 -0.37 60.23 -25.08
CA GLY A 965 0.11 60.36 -23.69
C GLY A 965 1.58 59.98 -23.58
N GLU A 966 2.48 60.81 -24.12
CA GLU A 966 3.93 60.58 -24.20
C GLU A 966 4.61 60.48 -22.82
N GLY A 967 5.75 59.75 -22.76
CA GLY A 967 6.50 59.53 -21.51
C GLY A 967 7.86 58.87 -21.74
N GLU A 968 8.73 59.51 -22.52
CA GLU A 968 10.12 59.08 -22.73
C GLU A 968 10.97 59.22 -21.44
N GLU A 969 11.88 58.26 -21.19
CA GLU A 969 13.27 58.63 -20.89
C GLU A 969 14.25 57.51 -21.32
N GLU A 970 15.43 57.92 -21.77
CA GLU A 970 16.47 57.11 -22.41
C GLU A 970 17.37 56.41 -21.36
N GLY A 971 18.18 55.39 -21.66
CA GLY A 971 18.49 54.70 -22.92
C GLY A 971 19.88 54.02 -22.84
N GLU A 972 20.43 53.61 -24.00
CA GLU A 972 21.87 53.29 -24.25
C GLU A 972 22.50 52.11 -23.45
N GLU A 973 23.49 51.34 -23.92
CA GLU A 973 24.07 51.02 -25.25
C GLU A 973 24.65 49.58 -25.05
N ASP A 974 24.48 48.61 -25.96
CA ASP A 974 25.40 48.21 -27.04
C ASP A 974 24.91 46.82 -27.55
N GLY A 975 25.25 46.28 -28.72
CA GLY A 975 26.15 46.77 -29.77
C GLY A 975 26.83 45.59 -30.49
N GLU A 976 26.83 45.60 -31.83
CA GLU A 976 27.54 44.66 -32.75
C GLU A 976 27.11 43.16 -32.77
N SER A 977 27.35 42.38 -33.84
CA SER A 977 26.91 42.49 -35.26
C SER A 977 27.47 41.33 -36.11
N GLY A 978 26.74 40.91 -37.16
CA GLY A 978 27.28 40.12 -38.29
C GLY A 978 27.53 38.62 -38.04
N GLU A 979 27.76 37.78 -39.06
CA GLU A 979 27.78 38.01 -40.51
C GLU A 979 27.05 36.87 -41.28
N GLU A 980 26.92 37.04 -42.60
CA GLU A 980 26.19 36.18 -43.55
C GLU A 980 26.96 34.88 -43.90
N GLY A 981 26.29 33.93 -44.57
CA GLY A 981 26.91 32.70 -45.07
C GLY A 981 26.02 31.91 -46.04
N GLU A 982 26.18 32.15 -47.34
CA GLU A 982 25.50 31.43 -48.43
C GLU A 982 26.06 30.01 -48.67
N GLY A 983 25.29 29.12 -49.31
CA GLY A 983 25.75 27.79 -49.75
C GLY A 983 24.68 27.00 -50.51
N GLU A 984 24.79 26.96 -51.85
CA GLU A 984 23.96 26.16 -52.77
C GLU A 984 24.66 24.82 -53.17
N GLU A 985 24.20 24.20 -54.26
CA GLU A 985 24.55 22.87 -54.86
C GLU A 985 23.91 21.67 -54.14
N GLU A 986 22.98 20.86 -54.70
CA GLU A 986 22.78 20.22 -56.05
C GLU A 986 23.40 18.81 -56.21
N GLY A 987 22.74 17.96 -57.00
CA GLY A 987 23.06 16.53 -57.25
C GLY A 987 22.11 15.58 -56.51
N GLU A 988 20.98 15.09 -57.05
CA GLU A 988 20.66 14.36 -58.31
C GLU A 988 21.04 12.86 -58.34
N GLU A 989 20.20 12.07 -59.03
CA GLU A 989 20.35 10.65 -59.44
C GLU A 989 20.36 9.55 -58.33
N ASP A 990 19.68 8.39 -58.46
CA ASP A 990 18.64 7.99 -59.42
C ASP A 990 17.88 6.69 -58.98
N GLY A 991 16.66 6.47 -59.50
CA GLY A 991 15.98 5.15 -59.63
C GLY A 991 15.48 4.40 -58.36
N GLU A 992 14.53 3.44 -58.47
CA GLU A 992 13.75 3.00 -59.64
C GLU A 992 12.49 2.20 -59.24
N SER A 993 11.33 2.51 -59.84
CA SER A 993 10.12 1.65 -60.03
C SER A 993 9.32 1.11 -58.82
N GLY A 994 7.98 1.10 -58.95
CA GLY A 994 7.06 0.52 -57.95
C GLY A 994 5.58 0.80 -58.21
N GLU A 995 5.12 0.66 -59.46
CA GLU A 995 3.72 0.91 -59.86
C GLU A 995 2.77 -0.17 -59.31
N GLU A 996 1.63 0.23 -58.74
CA GLU A 996 0.33 -0.41 -59.06
C GLU A 996 -0.81 0.61 -58.83
N GLU A 997 -1.66 0.78 -59.84
CA GLU A 997 -2.79 1.73 -59.84
C GLU A 997 -4.03 1.11 -59.18
N GLY A 998 -4.88 1.94 -58.57
CA GLY A 998 -6.11 1.52 -57.91
C GLY A 998 -7.12 2.65 -57.77
N GLU A 999 -7.77 3.02 -58.87
CA GLU A 999 -8.90 3.96 -58.88
C GLU A 999 -10.12 3.36 -58.15
N GLU A 1000 -10.81 4.15 -57.33
CA GLU A 1000 -12.26 4.34 -57.46
C GLU A 1000 -12.72 5.62 -56.73
N GLU A 1001 -13.54 6.44 -57.40
CA GLU A 1001 -14.25 7.57 -56.80
C GLU A 1001 -15.49 7.06 -56.03
N GLY A 1002 -15.88 7.72 -54.94
CA GLY A 1002 -17.05 7.28 -54.16
C GLY A 1002 -17.59 8.34 -53.20
N ASP A 1003 -18.54 9.16 -53.67
CA ASP A 1003 -19.31 10.08 -52.83
C ASP A 1003 -20.23 9.34 -51.84
N GLY A 1004 -20.30 9.85 -50.60
CA GLY A 1004 -21.58 9.99 -49.90
C GLY A 1004 -21.73 9.31 -48.54
N TRP A 1005 -22.16 10.14 -47.57
CA TRP A 1005 -22.53 9.87 -46.16
C TRP A 1005 -21.36 9.70 -45.20
#